data_AF-A0A4Y8PFZ3-F1
#
_entry.id   AF-A0A4Y8PFZ3-F1
#
_cell.length_a   1.000
_cell.length_b   1.000
_cell.length_c   1.000
_cell.angle_alpha   90.00
_cell.angle_beta   90.00
_cell.angle_gamma   90.00
#
_symmetry.space_group_name_H-M   'P 1'
#
loop_
_entity.id
_entity.type
_entity.pdbx_description
1 polymer ?
#
loop_
_entity_poly.entity_id
_entity_poly.type
_entity_poly.pdbx_seq_one_letter_code
_entity_poly.pdbx_strand_id
1 'polypeptide(L)'
;MSFPKNEVILNILKNKESKIHLLGVCGSGMAPLATLLLAKGYRVSGSDCEPTEKVKQLMELGMKFYPYHDHGHVISADLVCFSSAIPPDNPEYRACLEQGIHLVRRAFLLSLLALDKKVILVTGMHGKSTTSGMIAWILRECGLDPSYYVGAETLSPGGSAYLGQGEYMVIEGDESDGSFLYFSPHYLIVLNIEEEHLNYYSNIDSILLTFKEMVARTKDTVIFNQDDPHCRTVINQGDKKALGYSLKEKGSDFWVGSPVGFLGYPLYRAESKLCDIRLQIPGIQNVQNAIAALSLTTTIGVSPLSASRCLTRFRGIKRRFEIKYKGQDYEVVDDYAHHPTEIKATLRSAKGRGKRTVALFQPHRYSRVKKLIPLFTHAFNDADVVVVTEIFGAGESSNGVDGELLAKAIKEGGHPAVFFEKDLERTARRTLSVIQPGDTIISLGAGDIYKTSEKLARYLRMIDELKTRVSVETKVVMNEPLSRHTTLRVGGPAEIWAEPATEEDLATLLRFANEQKLPVVWIGRGTNLLVRDGGIKGLCIQLSHPHFCEIRFVDDSIHAGSGAKLRTIVYEAKNRGLGGLSFLEGIPGSLGGALRMNAGAMGGSTMDVVKRIRFMDRQGNRGEIDRKDLEVFYRKVPFFETHIALSAELIAKPMDKETIAKELKEFSAKRVESQPAGSSAGCIFKNPKEIPAGKLIDELGLKNLSIGKARVSDEHGNFIVNDGGATAKDILELIALIKKVALEKRGIALETEVVILGEE
;
A
#
# COMPACT_ATOMS: atom_id res chain seq x y z
N MET A 1 27.23 -22.23 -26.49
CA MET A 1 28.14 -21.08 -26.72
C MET A 1 29.34 -21.28 -25.81
N SER A 2 30.55 -21.43 -26.37
CA SER A 2 31.77 -21.46 -25.55
C SER A 2 32.02 -20.05 -25.02
N PHE A 3 31.99 -19.87 -23.70
CA PHE A 3 32.40 -18.61 -23.09
C PHE A 3 33.87 -18.31 -23.47
N PRO A 4 34.25 -17.03 -23.67
CA PRO A 4 35.63 -16.66 -23.99
C PRO A 4 36.61 -17.24 -22.96
N LYS A 5 37.80 -17.60 -23.42
CA LYS A 5 38.88 -18.13 -22.56
C LYS A 5 39.04 -17.22 -21.33
N ASN A 6 38.93 -17.80 -20.12
CA ASN A 6 38.95 -17.10 -18.83
C ASN A 6 40.05 -16.02 -18.74
N GLU A 7 41.20 -16.25 -19.37
CA GLU A 7 42.36 -15.34 -19.36
C GLU A 7 42.07 -13.94 -19.91
N VAL A 8 41.28 -13.81 -20.98
CA VAL A 8 41.00 -12.49 -21.60
C VAL A 8 40.17 -11.64 -20.66
N ILE A 9 39.10 -12.22 -20.10
CA ILE A 9 38.23 -11.53 -19.14
C ILE A 9 39.01 -11.18 -17.87
N LEU A 10 39.86 -12.09 -17.39
CA LEU A 10 40.74 -11.81 -16.25
C LEU A 10 41.71 -10.65 -16.52
N ASN A 11 42.25 -10.52 -17.74
CA ASN A 11 43.12 -9.41 -18.09
C ASN A 11 42.37 -8.07 -18.14
N ILE A 12 41.12 -8.07 -18.63
CA ILE A 12 40.24 -6.89 -18.54
C ILE A 12 40.02 -6.50 -17.08
N LEU A 13 39.70 -7.46 -16.21
CA LEU A 13 39.48 -7.21 -14.78
C LEU A 13 40.76 -6.84 -14.01
N LYS A 14 41.96 -7.04 -14.56
CA LYS A 14 43.20 -6.51 -13.96
C LYS A 14 43.35 -5.00 -14.19
N ASN A 15 42.70 -4.44 -15.20
CA ASN A 15 42.74 -3.01 -15.50
C ASN A 15 41.55 -2.28 -14.85
N LYS A 16 41.82 -1.45 -13.84
CA LYS A 16 40.78 -0.69 -13.14
C LYS A 16 40.10 0.37 -14.01
N GLU A 17 40.74 0.82 -15.09
CA GLU A 17 40.13 1.77 -16.03
C GLU A 17 39.15 1.11 -17.02
N SER A 18 39.02 -0.22 -16.96
CA SER A 18 38.12 -0.93 -17.87
C SER A 18 36.66 -0.52 -17.68
N LYS A 19 35.99 -0.40 -18.82
CA LYS A 19 34.60 -0.01 -18.96
C LYS A 19 33.74 -1.25 -18.99
N ILE A 20 32.93 -1.42 -17.96
CA ILE A 20 32.02 -2.55 -17.81
C ILE A 20 30.59 -2.05 -17.99
N HIS A 21 29.88 -2.62 -18.96
CA HIS A 21 28.50 -2.27 -19.25
C HIS A 21 27.54 -3.39 -18.80
N LEU A 22 26.45 -3.02 -18.14
CA LEU A 22 25.49 -3.92 -17.51
C LEU A 22 24.12 -3.86 -18.22
N LEU A 23 23.72 -4.92 -18.92
CA LEU A 23 22.40 -5.03 -19.55
C LEU A 23 21.36 -5.49 -18.52
N GLY A 24 20.32 -4.68 -18.32
CA GLY A 24 19.28 -4.92 -17.32
C GLY A 24 19.77 -4.57 -15.91
N VAL A 25 20.41 -3.41 -15.76
CA VAL A 25 21.09 -3.00 -14.53
C VAL A 25 20.13 -2.82 -13.34
N CYS A 26 18.83 -2.61 -13.57
CA CYS A 26 17.84 -2.48 -12.50
C CYS A 26 17.45 -3.82 -11.87
N GLY A 27 17.86 -4.95 -12.45
CA GLY A 27 17.60 -6.28 -11.90
C GLY A 27 18.21 -6.48 -10.50
N SER A 28 17.52 -7.26 -9.65
CA SER A 28 17.91 -7.51 -8.25
C SER A 28 19.31 -8.09 -8.07
N GLY A 29 19.85 -8.79 -9.08
CA GLY A 29 21.24 -9.25 -9.11
C GLY A 29 22.21 -8.30 -9.82
N MET A 30 21.76 -7.51 -10.79
CA MET A 30 22.65 -6.65 -11.58
C MET A 30 23.05 -5.39 -10.80
N ALA A 31 22.13 -4.76 -10.09
CA ALA A 31 22.43 -3.58 -9.27
C ALA A 31 23.44 -3.85 -8.13
N PRO A 32 23.38 -4.98 -7.38
CA PRO A 32 24.46 -5.33 -6.45
C PRO A 32 25.79 -5.60 -7.14
N LEU A 33 25.80 -6.19 -8.34
CA LEU A 33 27.03 -6.39 -9.12
C LEU A 33 27.65 -5.04 -9.51
N ALA A 34 26.83 -4.09 -9.97
CA ALA A 34 27.26 -2.72 -10.24
C ALA A 34 27.89 -2.05 -9.01
N THR A 35 27.31 -2.28 -7.83
CA THR A 35 27.85 -1.78 -6.55
C THR A 35 29.28 -2.29 -6.30
N LEU A 36 29.52 -3.59 -6.50
CA LEU A 36 30.86 -4.18 -6.33
C LEU A 36 31.87 -3.66 -7.37
N LEU A 37 31.42 -3.49 -8.62
CA LEU A 37 32.27 -3.00 -9.70
C LEU A 37 32.69 -1.55 -9.47
N LEU A 38 31.75 -0.66 -9.12
CA LEU A 38 32.07 0.73 -8.75
C LEU A 38 33.02 0.78 -7.55
N ALA A 39 32.76 -0.03 -6.51
CA ALA A 39 33.60 -0.06 -5.31
C ALA A 39 35.03 -0.58 -5.59
N LYS A 40 35.21 -1.48 -6.58
CA LYS A 40 36.53 -1.93 -7.03
C LYS A 40 37.25 -0.91 -7.94
N GLY A 41 36.54 0.15 -8.37
CA GLY A 41 37.08 1.28 -9.13
C GLY A 41 36.87 1.21 -10.64
N TYR A 42 36.03 0.30 -11.14
CA TYR A 42 35.75 0.19 -12.57
C TYR A 42 34.85 1.34 -13.08
N ARG A 43 34.94 1.62 -14.38
CA ARG A 43 34.00 2.53 -15.06
C ARG A 43 32.73 1.77 -15.43
N VAL A 44 31.67 1.95 -14.64
CA VAL A 44 30.43 1.19 -14.81
C VAL A 44 29.40 2.00 -15.59
N SER A 45 28.76 1.34 -16.55
CA SER A 45 27.54 1.84 -17.20
C SER A 45 26.49 0.73 -17.26
N GLY A 46 25.23 1.07 -17.51
CA GLY A 46 24.19 0.07 -17.68
C GLY A 46 22.92 0.62 -18.30
N SER A 47 22.14 -0.27 -18.89
CA SER A 47 20.88 0.01 -19.59
C SER A 47 19.71 -0.69 -18.92
N ASP A 48 18.58 0.00 -18.83
CA ASP A 48 17.28 -0.55 -18.41
C ASP A 48 16.16 0.44 -18.77
N CYS A 49 14.89 0.07 -18.58
CA CYS A 49 13.76 0.95 -18.91
C CYS A 49 13.65 2.14 -17.94
N GLU A 50 13.53 1.86 -16.64
CA GLU A 50 13.37 2.88 -15.60
C GLU A 50 14.34 2.64 -14.43
N PRO A 51 15.00 3.69 -13.92
CA PRO A 51 15.96 3.54 -12.83
C PRO A 51 15.25 3.26 -11.50
N THR A 52 15.62 2.15 -10.85
CA THR A 52 15.23 1.87 -9.46
C THR A 52 15.94 2.83 -8.49
N GLU A 53 15.44 2.96 -7.25
CA GLU A 53 16.11 3.76 -6.21
C GLU A 53 17.59 3.36 -6.01
N LYS A 54 17.89 2.06 -6.09
CA LYS A 54 19.27 1.57 -6.02
C LYS A 54 20.11 2.05 -7.20
N VAL A 55 19.56 2.06 -8.41
CA VAL A 55 20.25 2.57 -9.61
C VAL A 55 20.46 4.08 -9.52
N LYS A 56 19.49 4.85 -9.00
CA LYS A 56 19.68 6.28 -8.73
C LYS A 56 20.87 6.53 -7.78
N GLN A 57 20.98 5.77 -6.69
CA GLN A 57 22.15 5.83 -5.81
C GLN A 57 23.46 5.47 -6.53
N LEU A 58 23.45 4.48 -7.44
CA LEU A 58 24.64 4.12 -8.21
C LEU A 58 25.04 5.22 -9.21
N MET A 59 24.07 5.95 -9.76
CA MET A 59 24.33 7.12 -10.61
C MET A 59 25.02 8.23 -9.82
N GLU A 60 24.61 8.48 -8.57
CA GLU A 60 25.30 9.41 -7.67
C GLU A 60 26.74 8.97 -7.35
N LEU A 61 27.00 7.66 -7.35
CA LEU A 61 28.34 7.08 -7.22
C LEU A 61 29.15 7.03 -8.53
N GLY A 62 28.64 7.62 -9.62
CA GLY A 62 29.35 7.77 -10.89
C GLY A 62 29.02 6.73 -11.97
N MET A 63 28.02 5.86 -11.76
CA MET A 63 27.54 4.96 -12.81
C MET A 63 26.79 5.72 -13.91
N LYS A 64 27.09 5.43 -15.18
CA LYS A 64 26.32 5.97 -16.32
C LYS A 64 25.10 5.09 -16.61
N PHE A 65 23.89 5.64 -16.53
CA PHE A 65 22.64 4.94 -16.82
C PHE A 65 22.04 5.34 -18.17
N TYR A 66 21.49 4.38 -18.89
CA TYR A 66 20.75 4.58 -20.14
C TYR A 66 19.30 4.07 -20.00
N PRO A 67 18.27 4.92 -20.20
CA PRO A 67 16.86 4.58 -19.98
C PRO A 67 16.20 3.85 -21.16
N TYR A 68 16.97 3.16 -21.98
CA TYR A 68 16.53 2.37 -23.13
C TYR A 68 17.68 1.47 -23.62
N HIS A 69 17.36 0.52 -24.48
CA HIS A 69 18.37 -0.33 -25.13
C HIS A 69 18.73 0.18 -26.52
N ASP A 70 20.01 0.46 -26.74
CA ASP A 70 20.54 0.88 -28.04
C ASP A 70 21.95 0.31 -28.27
N HIS A 71 22.20 -0.14 -29.51
CA HIS A 71 23.47 -0.70 -29.93
C HIS A 71 24.69 0.20 -29.62
N GLY A 72 24.52 1.53 -29.62
CA GLY A 72 25.56 2.51 -29.32
C GLY A 72 26.07 2.45 -27.88
N HIS A 73 25.29 1.92 -26.93
CA HIS A 73 25.67 1.90 -25.52
C HIS A 73 26.84 0.97 -25.20
N VAL A 74 27.02 -0.10 -25.99
CA VAL A 74 28.04 -1.14 -25.74
C VAL A 74 29.35 -0.92 -26.50
N ILE A 75 29.37 -0.08 -27.54
CA ILE A 75 30.52 0.06 -28.47
C ILE A 75 31.83 0.39 -27.75
N SER A 76 31.76 1.18 -26.67
CA SER A 76 32.95 1.60 -25.92
C SER A 76 33.26 0.72 -24.70
N ALA A 77 32.52 -0.36 -24.48
CA ALA A 77 32.70 -1.24 -23.34
C ALA A 77 33.80 -2.28 -23.62
N ASP A 78 34.67 -2.51 -22.64
CA ASP A 78 35.67 -3.58 -22.70
C ASP A 78 35.02 -4.93 -22.36
N LEU A 79 33.98 -4.90 -21.52
CA LEU A 79 33.22 -6.07 -21.09
C LEU A 79 31.75 -5.72 -20.91
N VAL A 80 30.89 -6.60 -21.41
CA VAL A 80 29.44 -6.50 -21.26
C VAL A 80 28.94 -7.67 -20.43
N CYS A 81 28.14 -7.37 -19.41
CA CYS A 81 27.52 -8.34 -18.54
C CYS A 81 26.01 -8.25 -18.66
N PHE A 82 25.33 -9.38 -18.83
CA PHE A 82 23.88 -9.43 -19.01
C PHE A 82 23.19 -10.31 -17.96
N SER A 83 21.93 -9.97 -17.66
CA SER A 83 21.06 -10.78 -16.80
C SER A 83 20.35 -11.88 -17.58
N SER A 84 19.88 -12.93 -16.90
CA SER A 84 19.09 -14.00 -17.52
C SER A 84 17.73 -13.54 -18.07
N ALA A 85 17.29 -12.32 -17.76
CA ALA A 85 16.05 -11.73 -18.28
C ALA A 85 16.23 -11.04 -19.64
N ILE A 86 17.47 -10.82 -20.11
CA ILE A 86 17.74 -10.18 -21.38
C ILE A 86 17.54 -11.19 -22.52
N PRO A 87 16.62 -10.92 -23.47
CA PRO A 87 16.39 -11.82 -24.57
C PRO A 87 17.51 -11.71 -25.63
N PRO A 88 17.78 -12.78 -26.41
CA PRO A 88 18.85 -12.78 -27.42
C PRO A 88 18.68 -11.74 -28.53
N ASP A 89 17.46 -11.25 -28.73
CA ASP A 89 17.13 -10.26 -29.73
C ASP A 89 17.30 -8.81 -29.22
N ASN A 90 17.72 -8.61 -27.97
CA ASN A 90 18.05 -7.29 -27.45
C ASN A 90 19.14 -6.60 -28.32
N PRO A 91 18.98 -5.31 -28.68
CA PRO A 91 19.89 -4.63 -29.61
C PRO A 91 21.33 -4.52 -29.08
N GLU A 92 21.52 -4.34 -27.78
CA GLU A 92 22.86 -4.30 -27.16
C GLU A 92 23.50 -5.69 -27.14
N TYR A 93 22.70 -6.73 -26.87
CA TYR A 93 23.17 -8.12 -26.90
C TYR A 93 23.65 -8.51 -28.31
N ARG A 94 22.88 -8.18 -29.35
CA ARG A 94 23.27 -8.44 -30.75
C ARG A 94 24.51 -7.66 -31.16
N ALA A 95 24.58 -6.38 -30.81
CA ALA A 95 25.74 -5.54 -31.10
C ALA A 95 27.04 -6.12 -30.51
N CYS A 96 26.98 -6.71 -29.31
CA CYS A 96 28.13 -7.39 -28.73
C CYS A 96 28.61 -8.57 -29.58
N LEU A 97 27.69 -9.37 -30.11
CA LEU A 97 28.02 -10.52 -30.97
C LEU A 97 28.57 -10.07 -32.33
N GLU A 98 27.98 -9.03 -32.93
CA GLU A 98 28.37 -8.50 -34.25
C GLU A 98 29.74 -7.82 -34.22
N GLN A 99 30.05 -7.09 -33.14
CA GLN A 99 31.29 -6.33 -33.00
C GLN A 99 32.40 -7.08 -32.24
N GLY A 100 32.12 -8.31 -31.78
CA GLY A 100 33.08 -9.12 -31.03
C GLY A 100 33.39 -8.59 -29.63
N ILE A 101 32.48 -7.80 -29.03
CA ILE A 101 32.63 -7.29 -27.67
C ILE A 101 32.46 -8.46 -26.69
N HIS A 102 33.33 -8.53 -25.68
CA HIS A 102 33.29 -9.62 -24.71
C HIS A 102 32.00 -9.59 -23.90
N LEU A 103 31.26 -10.69 -23.94
CA LEU A 103 29.95 -10.83 -23.31
C LEU A 103 29.95 -11.98 -22.30
N VAL A 104 29.54 -11.69 -21.07
CA VAL A 104 29.52 -12.67 -19.96
C VAL A 104 28.21 -12.64 -19.18
N ARG A 105 27.87 -13.77 -18.56
CA ARG A 105 26.73 -13.84 -17.62
C ARG A 105 27.09 -13.22 -16.28
N ARG A 106 26.09 -12.65 -15.61
CA ARG A 106 26.17 -12.10 -14.24
C ARG A 106 26.95 -12.98 -13.26
N ALA A 107 26.54 -14.23 -13.10
CA ALA A 107 27.14 -15.15 -12.12
C ALA A 107 28.60 -15.49 -12.45
N PHE A 108 28.94 -15.57 -13.74
CA PHE A 108 30.32 -15.78 -14.18
C PHE A 108 31.20 -14.57 -13.86
N LEU A 109 30.73 -13.34 -14.12
CA LEU A 109 31.47 -12.14 -13.71
C LEU A 109 31.65 -12.09 -12.19
N LEU A 110 30.59 -12.38 -11.44
CA LEU A 110 30.65 -12.43 -9.98
C LEU A 110 31.65 -13.46 -9.46
N SER A 111 31.76 -14.64 -10.09
CA SER A 111 32.74 -15.65 -9.69
C SER A 111 34.19 -15.19 -9.93
N LEU A 112 34.45 -14.44 -11.00
CA LEU A 112 35.75 -13.83 -11.24
C LEU A 112 36.09 -12.74 -10.21
N LEU A 113 35.11 -11.93 -9.81
CA LEU A 113 35.29 -10.90 -8.78
C LEU A 113 35.54 -11.46 -7.38
N ALA A 114 35.24 -12.75 -7.17
CA ALA A 114 35.37 -13.45 -5.90
C ALA A 114 36.66 -14.29 -5.79
N LEU A 115 37.49 -14.35 -6.83
CA LEU A 115 38.68 -15.21 -6.90
C LEU A 115 39.72 -14.93 -5.81
N ASP A 116 39.83 -13.67 -5.37
CA ASP A 116 40.76 -13.21 -4.33
C ASP A 116 40.21 -13.38 -2.90
N LYS A 117 39.02 -14.00 -2.75
CA LYS A 117 38.33 -14.12 -1.47
C LYS A 117 38.04 -15.57 -1.10
N LYS A 118 37.91 -15.84 0.19
CA LYS A 118 37.32 -17.07 0.74
C LYS A 118 35.81 -17.04 0.58
N VAL A 119 35.33 -17.63 -0.53
CA VAL A 119 33.90 -17.67 -0.85
C VAL A 119 33.12 -18.55 0.13
N ILE A 120 32.09 -17.95 0.73
CA ILE A 120 31.00 -18.60 1.45
C ILE A 120 29.78 -18.56 0.52
N LEU A 121 29.35 -19.72 0.02
CA LEU A 121 28.21 -19.82 -0.90
C LEU A 121 26.98 -20.39 -0.17
N VAL A 122 25.87 -19.66 -0.20
CA VAL A 122 24.60 -20.06 0.43
C VAL A 122 23.62 -20.52 -0.64
N THR A 123 23.17 -21.77 -0.56
CA THR A 123 22.35 -22.43 -1.59
C THR A 123 21.12 -23.11 -0.98
N GLY A 124 20.14 -23.42 -1.84
CA GLY A 124 18.89 -24.11 -1.49
C GLY A 124 17.68 -23.34 -2.02
N MET A 125 16.51 -23.97 -2.10
CA MET A 125 15.35 -23.33 -2.75
C MET A 125 14.85 -22.12 -1.93
N HIS A 126 14.75 -22.28 -0.61
CA HIS A 126 14.22 -21.27 0.30
C HIS A 126 15.26 -20.78 1.32
N GLY A 127 15.14 -19.52 1.76
CA GLY A 127 15.91 -18.96 2.88
C GLY A 127 17.31 -18.42 2.54
N LYS A 128 17.76 -18.52 1.29
CA LYS A 128 19.11 -18.11 0.85
C LYS A 128 19.46 -16.66 1.21
N SER A 129 18.61 -15.70 0.82
CA SER A 129 18.86 -14.27 1.08
C SER A 129 18.90 -13.95 2.56
N THR A 130 18.04 -14.59 3.36
CA THR A 130 18.01 -14.41 4.81
C THR A 130 19.27 -14.96 5.46
N THR A 131 19.66 -16.19 5.13
CA THR A 131 20.85 -16.83 5.70
C THR A 131 22.14 -16.12 5.28
N SER A 132 22.28 -15.76 4.00
CA SER A 132 23.45 -15.00 3.53
C SER A 132 23.53 -13.61 4.17
N GLY A 133 22.40 -12.92 4.33
CA GLY A 133 22.34 -11.66 5.07
C GLY A 133 22.71 -11.80 6.55
N MET A 134 22.26 -12.86 7.23
CA MET A 134 22.64 -13.16 8.61
C MET A 134 24.15 -13.38 8.74
N ILE A 135 24.76 -14.14 7.83
CA ILE A 135 26.20 -14.42 7.85
C ILE A 135 26.98 -13.14 7.59
N ALA A 136 26.63 -12.39 6.54
CA ALA A 136 27.27 -11.11 6.24
C ALA A 136 27.19 -10.14 7.43
N TRP A 137 26.04 -10.08 8.10
CA TRP A 137 25.82 -9.26 9.29
C TRP A 137 26.70 -9.70 10.47
N ILE A 138 26.73 -11.00 10.80
CA ILE A 138 27.56 -11.54 11.89
C ILE A 138 29.03 -11.21 11.64
N LEU A 139 29.53 -11.54 10.46
CA LEU A 139 30.95 -11.35 10.12
C LEU A 139 31.34 -9.87 10.19
N ARG A 140 30.48 -8.97 9.70
CA ARG A 140 30.72 -7.53 9.73
C ARG A 140 30.74 -7.00 11.16
N GLU A 141 29.72 -7.31 11.96
CA GLU A 141 29.63 -6.83 13.35
C GLU A 141 30.71 -7.45 14.26
N CYS A 142 31.23 -8.62 13.91
CA CYS A 142 32.37 -9.24 14.59
C CYS A 142 33.74 -8.71 14.09
N GLY A 143 33.77 -7.74 13.18
CA GLY A 143 34.99 -7.07 12.73
C GLY A 143 35.78 -7.79 11.63
N LEU A 144 35.20 -8.82 10.98
CA LEU A 144 35.86 -9.53 9.88
C LEU A 144 35.70 -8.81 8.52
N ASP A 145 34.87 -7.76 8.46
CA ASP A 145 34.63 -6.88 7.30
C ASP A 145 34.52 -7.65 5.95
N PRO A 146 33.56 -8.59 5.81
CA PRO A 146 33.46 -9.41 4.62
C PRO A 146 32.99 -8.59 3.42
N SER A 147 33.38 -9.01 2.22
CA SER A 147 32.60 -8.67 1.03
C SER A 147 31.31 -9.49 1.02
N TYR A 148 30.22 -8.97 0.44
CA TYR A 148 29.02 -9.78 0.24
C TYR A 148 28.22 -9.37 -0.99
N TYR A 149 27.46 -10.35 -1.48
CA TYR A 149 26.51 -10.24 -2.56
C TYR A 149 25.27 -11.08 -2.18
N VAL A 150 24.18 -10.41 -1.85
CA VAL A 150 22.91 -10.97 -1.36
C VAL A 150 21.81 -10.58 -2.35
N GLY A 151 20.89 -11.50 -2.64
CA GLY A 151 19.84 -11.31 -3.67
C GLY A 151 18.75 -10.31 -3.29
N ALA A 152 18.73 -9.84 -2.04
CA ALA A 152 17.82 -8.82 -1.55
C ALA A 152 18.53 -7.89 -0.55
N GLU A 153 18.01 -6.68 -0.43
CA GLU A 153 18.61 -5.65 0.42
C GLU A 153 18.43 -5.99 1.90
N THR A 154 19.53 -5.95 2.66
CA THR A 154 19.45 -6.06 4.12
C THR A 154 18.77 -4.82 4.71
N LEU A 155 17.92 -4.99 5.73
CA LEU A 155 17.34 -3.86 6.48
C LEU A 155 18.36 -3.20 7.43
N SER A 156 19.49 -3.87 7.62
CA SER A 156 20.67 -3.33 8.28
C SER A 156 21.50 -2.48 7.29
N PRO A 157 22.36 -1.56 7.78
CA PRO A 157 23.20 -0.75 6.89
C PRO A 157 24.09 -1.59 5.96
N GLY A 158 24.16 -1.23 4.68
CA GLY A 158 25.06 -1.85 3.70
C GLY A 158 24.39 -2.51 2.48
N GLY A 159 23.06 -2.48 2.36
CA GLY A 159 22.37 -2.85 1.13
C GLY A 159 22.46 -4.34 0.77
N SER A 160 22.40 -4.65 -0.53
CA SER A 160 22.48 -6.01 -1.10
C SER A 160 23.88 -6.43 -1.52
N ALA A 161 24.84 -5.50 -1.64
CA ALA A 161 26.24 -5.81 -1.87
C ALA A 161 27.16 -4.79 -1.25
N TYR A 162 28.35 -5.25 -0.85
CA TYR A 162 29.39 -4.44 -0.22
C TYR A 162 30.76 -5.06 -0.50
N LEU A 163 31.74 -4.20 -0.74
CA LEU A 163 33.14 -4.59 -0.91
C LEU A 163 33.90 -4.32 0.39
N GLY A 164 34.09 -5.37 1.18
CA GLY A 164 34.88 -5.34 2.41
C GLY A 164 36.36 -5.64 2.18
N GLN A 165 37.20 -5.23 3.12
CA GLN A 165 38.64 -5.47 3.12
C GLN A 165 39.01 -6.86 3.65
N GLY A 166 38.10 -7.53 4.36
CA GLY A 166 38.29 -8.87 4.89
C GLY A 166 38.50 -9.95 3.82
N GLU A 167 38.95 -11.12 4.25
CA GLU A 167 39.25 -12.24 3.36
C GLU A 167 38.00 -12.97 2.84
N TYR A 168 36.87 -12.87 3.54
CA TYR A 168 35.66 -13.61 3.21
C TYR A 168 34.78 -12.87 2.20
N MET A 169 34.09 -13.64 1.35
CA MET A 169 33.01 -13.14 0.51
C MET A 169 31.76 -14.01 0.65
N VAL A 170 30.67 -13.43 1.15
CA VAL A 170 29.38 -14.13 1.29
C VAL A 170 28.55 -13.94 0.03
N ILE A 171 28.16 -15.04 -0.62
CA ILE A 171 27.42 -15.01 -1.88
C ILE A 171 26.15 -15.84 -1.74
N GLU A 172 25.01 -15.26 -2.10
CA GLU A 172 23.79 -16.00 -2.40
C GLU A 172 23.96 -16.74 -3.74
N GLY A 173 23.95 -18.08 -3.69
CA GLY A 173 24.03 -18.94 -4.86
C GLY A 173 22.67 -19.08 -5.53
N ASP A 174 22.66 -18.97 -6.86
CA ASP A 174 21.46 -19.11 -7.68
C ASP A 174 21.48 -20.46 -8.40
N GLU A 175 20.66 -21.39 -7.92
CA GLU A 175 20.51 -22.72 -8.51
C GLU A 175 19.60 -22.74 -9.73
N SER A 176 18.78 -21.70 -9.96
CA SER A 176 17.66 -21.74 -10.90
C SER A 176 18.04 -21.96 -12.37
N ASP A 177 19.25 -21.56 -12.75
CA ASP A 177 19.84 -21.73 -14.09
C ASP A 177 21.20 -22.42 -14.05
N GLY A 178 21.51 -23.12 -12.95
CA GLY A 178 22.78 -23.81 -12.73
C GLY A 178 23.99 -22.89 -12.53
N SER A 179 23.80 -21.57 -12.48
CA SER A 179 24.91 -20.61 -12.48
C SER A 179 25.74 -20.59 -11.20
N PHE A 180 25.22 -21.06 -10.07
CA PHE A 180 26.03 -21.33 -8.89
C PHE A 180 27.22 -22.27 -9.17
N LEU A 181 27.17 -23.14 -10.18
CA LEU A 181 28.33 -23.99 -10.56
C LEU A 181 29.52 -23.18 -11.10
N TYR A 182 29.41 -21.89 -11.38
CA TYR A 182 30.58 -21.06 -11.71
C TYR A 182 31.54 -20.83 -10.53
N PHE A 183 31.13 -21.18 -9.31
CA PHE A 183 31.91 -20.98 -8.10
C PHE A 183 32.63 -22.27 -7.67
N SER A 184 33.72 -22.10 -6.90
CA SER A 184 34.41 -23.18 -6.18
C SER A 184 34.58 -22.73 -4.73
N PRO A 185 33.52 -22.82 -3.91
CA PRO A 185 33.48 -22.19 -2.61
C PRO A 185 34.43 -22.84 -1.61
N HIS A 186 34.89 -22.06 -0.62
CA HIS A 186 35.58 -22.60 0.54
C HIS A 186 34.56 -23.22 1.48
N TYR A 187 33.45 -22.52 1.70
CA TYR A 187 32.36 -22.97 2.54
C TYR A 187 31.05 -22.97 1.76
N LEU A 188 30.30 -24.06 1.85
CA LEU A 188 29.00 -24.22 1.22
C LEU A 188 27.92 -24.40 2.29
N ILE A 189 26.79 -23.71 2.15
CA ILE A 189 25.57 -23.98 2.92
C ILE A 189 24.52 -24.55 1.97
N VAL A 190 23.92 -25.68 2.33
CA VAL A 190 22.77 -26.28 1.63
C VAL A 190 21.55 -26.28 2.57
N LEU A 191 20.61 -25.37 2.34
CA LEU A 191 19.48 -25.12 3.24
C LEU A 191 18.33 -26.13 3.07
N ASN A 192 17.96 -26.42 1.83
CA ASN A 192 16.86 -27.32 1.45
C ASN A 192 16.93 -27.57 -0.06
N ILE A 193 16.35 -28.67 -0.51
CA ILE A 193 16.24 -29.01 -1.94
C ILE A 193 14.82 -29.49 -2.21
N GLU A 194 14.11 -28.76 -3.08
CA GLU A 194 12.73 -29.05 -3.49
C GLU A 194 12.62 -29.04 -5.02
N GLU A 195 11.52 -29.58 -5.55
CA GLU A 195 11.27 -29.59 -6.99
C GLU A 195 10.82 -28.20 -7.47
N GLU A 196 11.80 -27.34 -7.78
CA GLU A 196 11.59 -25.98 -8.28
C GLU A 196 12.40 -25.74 -9.58
N HIS A 197 12.11 -24.64 -10.29
CA HIS A 197 12.82 -24.25 -11.51
C HIS A 197 12.79 -25.31 -12.64
N LEU A 198 11.68 -26.03 -12.76
CA LEU A 198 11.44 -27.08 -13.79
C LEU A 198 11.45 -26.59 -15.26
N ASN A 199 11.70 -25.30 -15.48
CA ASN A 199 11.97 -24.76 -16.81
C ASN A 199 13.43 -25.01 -17.24
N TYR A 200 14.32 -25.23 -16.26
CA TYR A 200 15.72 -25.55 -16.46
C TYR A 200 16.02 -27.00 -16.09
N TYR A 201 15.53 -27.46 -14.94
CA TYR A 201 15.66 -28.84 -14.49
C TYR A 201 14.55 -29.73 -15.03
N SER A 202 14.87 -30.96 -15.42
CA SER A 202 13.87 -31.92 -15.91
C SER A 202 13.03 -32.50 -14.78
N ASN A 203 13.65 -32.75 -13.62
CA ASN A 203 13.05 -33.36 -12.43
C ASN A 203 13.96 -33.17 -11.21
N ILE A 204 13.50 -33.63 -10.05
CA ILE A 204 14.27 -33.61 -8.80
C ILE A 204 15.65 -34.30 -8.91
N ASP A 205 15.79 -35.40 -9.66
CA ASP A 205 17.07 -36.10 -9.79
C ASP A 205 18.15 -35.24 -10.46
N SER A 206 17.76 -34.46 -11.47
CA SER A 206 18.66 -33.50 -12.14
C SER A 206 19.12 -32.37 -11.20
N ILE A 207 18.24 -31.95 -10.28
CA ILE A 207 18.57 -30.97 -9.24
C ILE A 207 19.57 -31.61 -8.25
N LEU A 208 19.28 -32.82 -7.75
CA LEU A 208 20.16 -33.53 -6.82
C LEU A 208 21.56 -33.74 -7.40
N LEU A 209 21.67 -34.09 -8.69
CA LEU A 209 22.96 -34.26 -9.37
C LEU A 209 23.76 -32.95 -9.40
N THR A 210 23.10 -31.84 -9.70
CA THR A 210 23.71 -30.51 -9.75
C THR A 210 24.22 -30.07 -8.37
N PHE A 211 23.44 -30.33 -7.31
CA PHE A 211 23.88 -30.08 -5.94
C PHE A 211 25.03 -30.99 -5.51
N LYS A 212 25.06 -32.27 -5.94
CA LYS A 212 26.21 -33.17 -5.71
C LYS A 212 27.48 -32.64 -6.34
N GLU A 213 27.39 -32.10 -7.56
CA GLU A 213 28.52 -31.45 -8.23
C GLU A 213 29.03 -30.22 -7.45
N MET A 214 28.12 -29.39 -6.95
CA MET A 214 28.49 -28.23 -6.11
C MET A 214 29.20 -28.65 -4.82
N VAL A 215 28.69 -29.68 -4.14
CA VAL A 215 29.32 -30.25 -2.94
C VAL A 215 30.74 -30.72 -3.25
N ALA A 216 30.95 -31.44 -4.35
CA ALA A 216 32.27 -31.90 -4.78
C ALA A 216 33.24 -30.75 -5.10
N ARG A 217 32.74 -29.58 -5.52
CA ARG A 217 33.54 -28.37 -5.79
C ARG A 217 33.92 -27.58 -4.52
N THR A 218 33.39 -27.95 -3.36
CA THR A 218 33.63 -27.24 -2.09
C THR A 218 34.99 -27.63 -1.51
N LYS A 219 35.81 -26.63 -1.15
CA LYS A 219 37.19 -26.85 -0.71
C LYS A 219 37.28 -27.30 0.74
N ASP A 220 36.59 -26.62 1.65
CA ASP A 220 36.78 -26.79 3.11
C ASP A 220 35.59 -27.49 3.77
N THR A 221 34.46 -26.81 4.00
CA THR A 221 33.35 -27.36 4.79
C THR A 221 32.00 -27.14 4.12
N VAL A 222 31.15 -28.16 4.20
CA VAL A 222 29.74 -28.10 3.80
C VAL A 222 28.87 -28.13 5.06
N ILE A 223 28.08 -27.08 5.27
CA ILE A 223 27.04 -27.04 6.30
C ILE A 223 25.72 -27.38 5.63
N PHE A 224 24.98 -28.38 6.11
CA PHE A 224 23.74 -28.79 5.47
C PHE A 224 22.62 -29.03 6.47
N ASN A 225 21.39 -28.79 6.01
CA ASN A 225 20.20 -29.07 6.78
C ASN A 225 19.95 -30.58 6.84
N GLN A 226 20.20 -31.18 8.01
CA GLN A 226 19.95 -32.59 8.22
C GLN A 226 18.44 -32.88 8.30
N ASP A 227 17.55 -31.92 8.51
CA ASP A 227 16.11 -32.22 8.52
C ASP A 227 15.50 -32.42 7.12
N ASP A 228 16.25 -32.07 6.08
CA ASP A 228 15.83 -32.23 4.68
C ASP A 228 16.38 -33.55 4.11
N PRO A 229 15.51 -34.47 3.63
CA PRO A 229 15.93 -35.76 3.12
C PRO A 229 16.76 -35.67 1.83
N HIS A 230 16.52 -34.67 0.99
CA HIS A 230 17.28 -34.44 -0.23
C HIS A 230 18.68 -33.89 0.08
N CYS A 231 18.81 -33.00 1.07
CA CYS A 231 20.11 -32.59 1.58
C CYS A 231 20.92 -33.79 2.08
N ARG A 232 20.31 -34.69 2.87
CA ARG A 232 20.95 -35.95 3.31
C ARG A 232 21.36 -36.85 2.14
N THR A 233 20.63 -36.82 1.03
CA THR A 233 20.89 -37.65 -0.16
C THR A 233 22.04 -37.11 -1.01
N VAL A 234 22.20 -35.78 -1.04
CA VAL A 234 23.29 -35.12 -1.76
C VAL A 234 24.60 -35.23 -1.01
N ILE A 235 24.57 -35.22 0.33
CA ILE A 235 25.75 -35.27 1.20
C ILE A 235 26.09 -36.71 1.55
N ASN A 236 27.35 -37.10 1.40
CA ASN A 236 27.82 -38.42 1.81
C ASN A 236 28.01 -38.46 3.33
N GLN A 237 27.33 -39.37 4.04
CA GLN A 237 27.33 -39.44 5.52
C GLN A 237 28.71 -39.71 6.16
N GLY A 238 29.72 -40.12 5.36
CA GLY A 238 31.10 -40.31 5.81
C GLY A 238 32.05 -39.15 5.53
N ASP A 239 31.59 -38.06 4.92
CA ASP A 239 32.45 -36.93 4.58
C ASP A 239 32.78 -36.09 5.82
N LYS A 240 34.04 -36.14 6.27
CA LYS A 240 34.54 -35.35 7.40
C LYS A 240 34.44 -33.83 7.18
N LYS A 241 34.21 -33.38 5.94
CA LYS A 241 33.99 -31.97 5.60
C LYS A 241 32.53 -31.54 5.71
N ALA A 242 31.59 -32.46 5.94
CA ALA A 242 30.18 -32.14 6.05
C ALA A 242 29.72 -32.08 7.51
N LEU A 243 29.06 -30.98 7.90
CA LEU A 243 28.49 -30.80 9.24
C LEU A 243 26.98 -30.58 9.11
N GLY A 244 26.21 -31.46 9.73
CA GLY A 244 24.75 -31.44 9.71
C GLY A 244 24.18 -30.54 10.81
N TYR A 245 23.18 -29.73 10.47
CA TYR A 245 22.38 -29.02 11.48
C TYR A 245 20.92 -29.46 11.48
N SER A 246 20.29 -29.46 12.66
CA SER A 246 18.91 -29.93 12.82
C SER A 246 18.10 -29.10 13.84
N LEU A 247 16.81 -28.92 13.54
CA LEU A 247 15.78 -28.45 14.47
C LEU A 247 15.13 -29.60 15.27
N LYS A 248 15.30 -30.85 14.84
CA LYS A 248 14.52 -32.01 15.30
C LYS A 248 15.38 -33.09 15.97
N GLU A 249 16.56 -33.35 15.43
CA GLU A 249 17.44 -34.46 15.76
C GLU A 249 18.48 -34.01 16.78
N LYS A 250 18.26 -34.39 18.05
CA LYS A 250 19.24 -34.17 19.11
C LYS A 250 20.50 -34.99 18.84
N GLY A 251 21.67 -34.37 18.97
CA GLY A 251 22.96 -35.03 18.79
C GLY A 251 23.58 -34.88 17.41
N SER A 252 22.92 -34.18 16.47
CA SER A 252 23.55 -33.68 15.23
C SER A 252 24.78 -32.80 15.53
N ASP A 253 25.62 -32.54 14.52
CA ASP A 253 26.79 -31.66 14.71
C ASP A 253 26.40 -30.32 15.29
N PHE A 254 25.29 -29.75 14.81
CA PHE A 254 24.61 -28.62 15.41
C PHE A 254 23.12 -28.90 15.57
N TRP A 255 22.55 -28.60 16.72
CA TRP A 255 21.11 -28.74 16.93
C TRP A 255 20.59 -27.74 17.95
N VAL A 256 19.27 -27.50 17.94
CA VAL A 256 18.63 -26.64 18.94
C VAL A 256 17.77 -27.44 19.90
N GLY A 257 17.86 -27.09 21.18
CA GLY A 257 16.95 -27.60 22.19
C GLY A 257 15.59 -26.88 22.18
N SER A 258 14.68 -27.34 23.03
CA SER A 258 13.38 -26.72 23.21
C SER A 258 13.49 -25.22 23.55
N PRO A 259 12.60 -24.37 23.02
CA PRO A 259 12.62 -22.94 23.31
C PRO A 259 12.38 -22.69 24.80
N VAL A 260 13.13 -21.76 25.38
CA VAL A 260 13.05 -21.44 26.81
C VAL A 260 12.41 -20.07 27.01
N GLY A 261 11.09 -19.98 26.86
CA GLY A 261 10.34 -18.72 26.99
C GLY A 261 10.92 -17.60 26.10
N PHE A 262 11.16 -16.42 26.68
CA PHE A 262 11.81 -15.29 25.98
C PHE A 262 13.33 -15.44 25.80
N LEU A 263 13.96 -16.47 26.39
CA LEU A 263 15.41 -16.66 26.33
C LEU A 263 15.89 -17.16 24.95
N GLY A 264 14.99 -17.64 24.09
CA GLY A 264 15.30 -18.08 22.74
C GLY A 264 15.50 -19.60 22.61
N TYR A 265 16.15 -20.01 21.51
CA TYR A 265 16.44 -21.41 21.20
C TYR A 265 17.89 -21.75 21.57
N PRO A 266 18.16 -22.65 22.53
CA PRO A 266 19.53 -23.00 22.89
C PRO A 266 20.19 -23.79 21.75
N LEU A 267 21.28 -23.27 21.19
CA LEU A 267 22.10 -23.92 20.16
C LEU A 267 23.20 -24.76 20.81
N TYR A 268 23.32 -26.00 20.37
CA TYR A 268 24.32 -26.96 20.80
C TYR A 268 25.24 -27.34 19.63
N ARG A 269 26.47 -27.73 19.97
CA ARG A 269 27.37 -28.49 19.09
C ARG A 269 27.67 -29.82 19.75
N ALA A 270 27.25 -30.92 19.12
CA ALA A 270 27.14 -32.22 19.80
C ALA A 270 26.41 -32.04 21.16
N GLU A 271 26.99 -32.45 22.29
CA GLU A 271 26.35 -32.32 23.60
C GLU A 271 26.61 -30.97 24.31
N SER A 272 27.43 -30.09 23.75
CA SER A 272 27.83 -28.83 24.41
C SER A 272 26.99 -27.64 23.96
N LYS A 273 26.37 -26.94 24.91
CA LYS A 273 25.63 -25.69 24.63
C LYS A 273 26.60 -24.59 24.22
N LEU A 274 26.35 -23.96 23.07
CA LEU A 274 27.16 -22.85 22.54
C LEU A 274 26.60 -21.48 22.94
N CYS A 275 25.31 -21.24 22.66
CA CYS A 275 24.65 -19.95 22.89
C CYS A 275 23.12 -20.12 22.84
N ASP A 276 22.38 -19.04 23.05
CA ASP A 276 20.93 -18.98 22.78
C ASP A 276 20.66 -18.14 21.53
N ILE A 277 19.84 -18.66 20.61
CA ILE A 277 19.42 -17.95 19.40
C ILE A 277 18.22 -17.07 19.73
N ARG A 278 18.36 -15.77 19.49
CA ARG A 278 17.27 -14.78 19.62
C ARG A 278 17.22 -13.93 18.36
N LEU A 279 16.03 -13.81 17.77
CA LEU A 279 15.80 -13.13 16.50
C LEU A 279 14.69 -12.09 16.64
N GLN A 280 14.81 -10.97 15.92
CA GLN A 280 13.71 -10.00 15.77
C GLN A 280 12.69 -10.45 14.73
N ILE A 281 13.15 -11.21 13.73
CA ILE A 281 12.30 -11.78 12.69
C ILE A 281 11.64 -13.07 13.19
N PRO A 282 10.31 -13.22 13.04
CA PRO A 282 9.58 -14.38 13.55
C PRO A 282 9.72 -15.59 12.65
N GLY A 283 9.27 -16.74 13.13
CA GLY A 283 9.12 -17.97 12.33
C GLY A 283 10.23 -18.99 12.55
N ILE A 284 9.84 -20.27 12.59
CA ILE A 284 10.76 -21.39 12.80
C ILE A 284 11.76 -21.53 11.65
N GLN A 285 11.40 -21.13 10.42
CA GLN A 285 12.31 -21.12 9.28
C GLN A 285 13.47 -20.13 9.50
N ASN A 286 13.22 -19.00 10.17
CA ASN A 286 14.28 -18.06 10.50
C ASN A 286 15.20 -18.57 11.62
N VAL A 287 14.68 -19.39 12.54
CA VAL A 287 15.52 -20.14 13.49
C VAL A 287 16.41 -21.12 12.73
N GLN A 288 15.87 -21.84 11.75
CA GLN A 288 16.64 -22.74 10.89
C GLN A 288 17.77 -22.02 10.14
N ASN A 289 17.46 -20.87 9.53
CA ASN A 289 18.43 -20.00 8.85
C ASN A 289 19.52 -19.52 9.83
N ALA A 290 19.13 -19.16 11.05
CA ALA A 290 20.06 -18.72 12.09
C ALA A 290 20.97 -19.85 12.56
N ILE A 291 20.48 -21.10 12.66
CA ILE A 291 21.33 -22.26 12.95
C ILE A 291 22.37 -22.42 11.84
N ALA A 292 21.97 -22.40 10.56
CA ALA A 292 22.92 -22.51 9.45
C ALA A 292 24.00 -21.43 9.50
N ALA A 293 23.60 -20.17 9.75
CA ALA A 293 24.52 -19.04 9.88
C ALA A 293 25.47 -19.17 11.07
N LEU A 294 24.97 -19.60 12.24
CA LEU A 294 25.78 -19.79 13.45
C LEU A 294 26.71 -21.00 13.33
N SER A 295 26.25 -22.09 12.72
CA SER A 295 27.07 -23.28 12.45
C SER A 295 28.27 -22.94 11.56
N LEU A 296 28.04 -22.20 10.48
CA LEU A 296 29.12 -21.73 9.61
C LEU A 296 30.07 -20.78 10.34
N THR A 297 29.54 -19.72 10.97
CA THR A 297 30.38 -18.69 11.61
C THR A 297 31.19 -19.25 12.78
N THR A 298 30.64 -20.22 13.51
CA THR A 298 31.37 -20.99 14.53
C THR A 298 32.49 -21.82 13.90
N THR A 299 32.25 -22.45 12.75
CA THR A 299 33.22 -23.30 12.05
C THR A 299 34.44 -22.51 11.57
N ILE A 300 34.24 -21.27 11.11
CA ILE A 300 35.34 -20.37 10.70
C ILE A 300 36.02 -19.65 11.88
N GLY A 301 35.60 -19.92 13.13
CA GLY A 301 36.25 -19.42 14.34
C GLY A 301 35.62 -18.18 15.00
N VAL A 302 34.46 -17.72 14.55
CA VAL A 302 33.73 -16.64 15.24
C VAL A 302 33.14 -17.17 16.54
N SER A 303 33.31 -16.42 17.64
CA SER A 303 32.72 -16.76 18.94
C SER A 303 31.18 -16.92 18.84
N PRO A 304 30.59 -18.08 19.19
CA PRO A 304 29.15 -18.31 19.09
C PRO A 304 28.32 -17.30 19.90
N LEU A 305 28.82 -16.89 21.06
CA LEU A 305 28.19 -15.88 21.91
C LEU A 305 28.16 -14.51 21.22
N SER A 306 29.24 -14.12 20.55
CA SER A 306 29.32 -12.84 19.82
C SER A 306 28.42 -12.86 18.60
N ALA A 307 28.45 -13.96 17.82
CA ALA A 307 27.58 -14.14 16.67
C ALA A 307 26.09 -14.11 17.03
N SER A 308 25.69 -14.81 18.10
CA SER A 308 24.32 -14.76 18.63
C SER A 308 23.89 -13.35 19.04
N ARG A 309 24.75 -12.60 19.75
CA ARG A 309 24.46 -11.19 20.11
C ARG A 309 24.24 -10.33 18.86
N CYS A 310 25.04 -10.52 17.82
CA CYS A 310 24.87 -9.79 16.56
C CYS A 310 23.50 -10.09 15.93
N LEU A 311 23.08 -11.35 15.89
CA LEU A 311 21.77 -11.76 15.36
C LEU A 311 20.58 -11.11 16.09
N THR A 312 20.70 -10.79 17.37
CA THR A 312 19.63 -10.08 18.11
C THR A 312 19.34 -8.68 17.56
N ARG A 313 20.29 -8.10 16.81
CA ARG A 313 20.21 -6.78 16.17
C ARG A 313 19.95 -6.88 14.67
N PHE A 314 19.93 -8.09 14.10
CA PHE A 314 19.62 -8.28 12.68
C PHE A 314 18.15 -7.97 12.42
N ARG A 315 17.90 -6.93 11.62
CA ARG A 315 16.55 -6.42 11.35
C ARG A 315 15.79 -7.21 10.27
N GLY A 316 16.47 -8.11 9.57
CA GLY A 316 15.90 -8.88 8.47
C GLY A 316 16.33 -8.38 7.09
N ILE A 317 15.62 -8.86 6.08
CA ILE A 317 15.81 -8.54 4.67
C ILE A 317 14.55 -7.82 4.18
N LYS A 318 14.71 -6.83 3.28
CA LYS A 318 13.57 -6.17 2.66
C LYS A 318 12.62 -7.20 2.05
N ARG A 319 11.33 -7.00 2.26
CA ARG A 319 10.26 -7.90 1.77
C ARG A 319 10.37 -9.34 2.29
N ARG A 320 10.99 -9.61 3.44
CA ARG A 320 10.98 -10.93 4.09
C ARG A 320 10.49 -10.76 5.52
N PHE A 321 9.18 -10.89 5.71
CA PHE A 321 8.45 -10.51 6.91
C PHE A 321 8.84 -9.10 7.40
N GLU A 322 8.92 -8.14 6.47
CA GLU A 322 9.36 -6.78 6.78
C GLU A 322 8.22 -6.01 7.45
N ILE A 323 8.42 -5.58 8.69
CA ILE A 323 7.45 -4.74 9.40
C ILE A 323 7.55 -3.31 8.85
N LYS A 324 6.58 -2.92 8.02
CA LYS A 324 6.43 -1.56 7.46
C LYS A 324 5.82 -0.59 8.48
N TYR A 325 4.96 -1.11 9.35
CA TYR A 325 4.29 -0.35 10.39
C TYR A 325 3.96 -1.21 11.61
N LYS A 326 4.07 -0.62 12.80
CA LYS A 326 3.63 -1.24 14.05
C LYS A 326 3.10 -0.17 14.99
N GLY A 327 1.78 -0.02 15.02
CA GLY A 327 1.06 0.84 15.93
C GLY A 327 0.50 0.05 17.12
N GLN A 328 -0.36 0.71 17.90
CA GLN A 328 -1.07 0.08 19.01
C GLN A 328 -2.09 -0.95 18.50
N ASP A 329 -2.87 -0.54 17.51
CA ASP A 329 -3.99 -1.33 16.99
C ASP A 329 -3.61 -2.19 15.78
N TYR A 330 -2.63 -1.78 14.97
CA TYR A 330 -2.35 -2.43 13.69
C TYR A 330 -0.87 -2.71 13.46
N GLU A 331 -0.58 -3.81 12.78
CA GLU A 331 0.76 -4.11 12.25
C GLU A 331 0.65 -4.32 10.73
N VAL A 332 1.57 -3.74 9.96
CA VAL A 332 1.67 -3.94 8.51
C VAL A 332 3.00 -4.61 8.20
N VAL A 333 2.93 -5.73 7.49
CA VAL A 333 4.06 -6.56 7.10
C VAL A 333 4.08 -6.72 5.58
N ASP A 334 5.27 -6.70 4.98
CA ASP A 334 5.50 -7.05 3.58
C ASP A 334 6.37 -8.31 3.46
N ASP A 335 5.92 -9.26 2.63
CA ASP A 335 6.63 -10.49 2.33
C ASP A 335 6.60 -10.86 0.84
N TYR A 336 7.76 -11.27 0.33
CA TYR A 336 7.99 -11.67 -1.05
C TYR A 336 7.40 -13.04 -1.40
N ALA A 337 6.87 -13.76 -0.41
CA ALA A 337 6.22 -15.06 -0.57
C ALA A 337 5.19 -15.02 -1.71
N HIS A 338 5.44 -15.84 -2.71
CA HIS A 338 4.62 -15.93 -3.92
C HIS A 338 4.34 -17.38 -4.32
N HIS A 339 5.09 -18.35 -3.76
CA HIS A 339 4.80 -19.77 -3.86
C HIS A 339 3.88 -20.22 -2.69
N PRO A 340 2.96 -21.19 -2.90
CA PRO A 340 2.09 -21.71 -1.85
C PRO A 340 2.81 -22.13 -0.55
N THR A 341 3.99 -22.74 -0.67
CA THR A 341 4.81 -23.15 0.49
C THR A 341 5.26 -21.94 1.33
N GLU A 342 5.76 -20.89 0.67
CA GLU A 342 6.22 -19.65 1.32
C GLU A 342 5.05 -18.90 1.99
N ILE A 343 3.90 -18.87 1.31
CA ILE A 343 2.67 -18.23 1.82
C ILE A 343 2.21 -18.92 3.11
N LYS A 344 2.12 -20.26 3.09
CA LYS A 344 1.77 -21.05 4.29
C LYS A 344 2.74 -20.78 5.43
N ALA A 345 4.05 -20.76 5.14
CA ALA A 345 5.08 -20.49 6.14
C ALA A 345 4.92 -19.09 6.78
N THR A 346 4.65 -18.08 5.95
CA THR A 346 4.45 -16.69 6.38
C THR A 346 3.20 -16.53 7.24
N LEU A 347 2.07 -17.05 6.77
CA LEU A 347 0.79 -16.95 7.48
C LEU A 347 0.80 -17.76 8.78
N ARG A 348 1.42 -18.94 8.79
CA ARG A 348 1.60 -19.72 10.03
C ARG A 348 2.42 -18.96 11.06
N SER A 349 3.46 -18.25 10.63
CA SER A 349 4.28 -17.41 11.51
C SER A 349 3.48 -16.23 12.07
N ALA A 350 2.59 -15.64 11.28
CA ALA A 350 1.68 -14.60 11.75
C ALA A 350 0.64 -15.14 12.75
N LYS A 351 -0.01 -16.27 12.43
CA LYS A 351 -1.00 -16.93 13.29
C LYS A 351 -0.43 -17.36 14.64
N GLY A 352 0.81 -17.81 14.67
CA GLY A 352 1.53 -18.14 15.92
C GLY A 352 1.66 -16.96 16.91
N ARG A 353 1.41 -15.72 16.47
CA ARG A 353 1.41 -14.52 17.31
C ARG A 353 0.04 -14.21 17.92
N GLY A 354 -0.98 -15.01 17.63
CA GLY A 354 -2.32 -14.91 18.22
C GLY A 354 -3.14 -13.70 17.76
N LYS A 355 -2.75 -13.07 16.64
CA LYS A 355 -3.46 -11.93 16.05
C LYS A 355 -4.27 -12.36 14.83
N ARG A 356 -5.40 -11.70 14.61
CA ARG A 356 -6.17 -11.83 13.37
C ARG A 356 -5.33 -11.33 12.19
N THR A 357 -5.31 -12.11 11.11
CA THR A 357 -4.41 -11.89 9.97
C THR A 357 -5.21 -11.56 8.71
N VAL A 358 -4.88 -10.43 8.08
CA VAL A 358 -5.45 -9.98 6.80
C VAL A 358 -4.38 -10.08 5.72
N ALA A 359 -4.51 -11.06 4.82
CA ALA A 359 -3.56 -11.35 3.76
C ALA A 359 -3.94 -10.62 2.47
N LEU A 360 -3.04 -9.79 1.93
CA LEU A 360 -3.16 -9.13 0.64
C LEU A 360 -2.27 -9.87 -0.35
N PHE A 361 -2.83 -10.57 -1.31
CA PHE A 361 -2.06 -11.42 -2.21
C PHE A 361 -2.10 -10.92 -3.64
N GLN A 362 -0.93 -10.62 -4.20
CA GLN A 362 -0.76 -10.40 -5.64
C GLN A 362 -0.09 -11.64 -6.26
N PRO A 363 -0.82 -12.42 -7.06
CA PRO A 363 -0.23 -13.57 -7.74
C PRO A 363 0.82 -13.11 -8.76
N HIS A 364 1.87 -13.92 -8.97
CA HIS A 364 2.98 -13.56 -9.85
C HIS A 364 3.16 -14.61 -10.96
N ARG A 365 3.09 -14.13 -12.22
CA ARG A 365 3.09 -14.90 -13.50
C ARG A 365 1.84 -15.78 -13.71
N TYR A 366 1.25 -15.68 -14.89
CA TYR A 366 0.07 -16.46 -15.30
C TYR A 366 0.37 -17.96 -15.35
N SER A 367 1.55 -18.32 -15.87
CA SER A 367 2.03 -19.70 -15.98
C SER A 367 2.08 -20.42 -14.63
N ARG A 368 2.61 -19.74 -13.61
CA ARG A 368 2.71 -20.27 -12.23
C ARG A 368 1.35 -20.43 -11.61
N VAL A 369 0.50 -19.41 -11.69
CA VAL A 369 -0.85 -19.47 -11.11
C VAL A 369 -1.58 -20.67 -11.71
N LYS A 370 -1.63 -20.77 -13.04
CA LYS A 370 -2.28 -21.89 -13.74
C LYS A 370 -1.81 -23.27 -13.27
N LYS A 371 -0.50 -23.47 -13.11
CA LYS A 371 0.07 -24.76 -12.67
C LYS A 371 -0.26 -25.08 -11.21
N LEU A 372 -0.35 -24.06 -10.35
CA LEU A 372 -0.40 -24.22 -8.90
C LEU A 372 -1.75 -23.89 -8.26
N ILE A 373 -2.82 -23.62 -9.04
CA ILE A 373 -4.18 -23.33 -8.52
C ILE A 373 -4.55 -24.29 -7.37
N PRO A 374 -4.45 -25.64 -7.51
CA PRO A 374 -4.86 -26.56 -6.44
C PRO A 374 -4.09 -26.35 -5.13
N LEU A 375 -2.82 -25.94 -5.19
CA LEU A 375 -2.00 -25.70 -4.02
C LEU A 375 -2.30 -24.34 -3.37
N PHE A 376 -2.64 -23.33 -4.17
CA PHE A 376 -3.05 -22.02 -3.67
C PHE A 376 -4.36 -22.07 -2.89
N THR A 377 -5.30 -22.94 -3.29
CA THR A 377 -6.60 -23.11 -2.63
C THR A 377 -6.49 -23.28 -1.12
N HIS A 378 -5.45 -23.95 -0.63
CA HIS A 378 -5.23 -24.20 0.80
C HIS A 378 -4.02 -23.44 1.37
N ALA A 379 -3.40 -22.54 0.60
CA ALA A 379 -2.24 -21.78 1.05
C ALA A 379 -2.60 -20.72 2.11
N PHE A 380 -3.85 -20.28 2.14
CA PHE A 380 -4.31 -19.15 2.95
C PHE A 380 -5.08 -19.54 4.22
N ASN A 381 -5.18 -20.84 4.54
CA ASN A 381 -5.98 -21.34 5.68
C ASN A 381 -5.58 -20.77 7.05
N ASP A 382 -4.37 -20.21 7.18
CA ASP A 382 -3.90 -19.55 8.40
C ASP A 382 -4.16 -18.04 8.44
N ALA A 383 -4.78 -17.47 7.40
CA ALA A 383 -5.32 -16.11 7.39
C ALA A 383 -6.81 -16.10 7.76
N ASP A 384 -7.29 -15.00 8.31
CA ASP A 384 -8.71 -14.80 8.61
C ASP A 384 -9.44 -14.12 7.45
N VAL A 385 -8.74 -13.25 6.72
CA VAL A 385 -9.25 -12.53 5.54
C VAL A 385 -8.20 -12.56 4.44
N VAL A 386 -8.64 -12.81 3.20
CA VAL A 386 -7.78 -12.76 2.01
C VAL A 386 -8.33 -11.73 1.02
N VAL A 387 -7.49 -10.82 0.56
CA VAL A 387 -7.78 -9.90 -0.54
C VAL A 387 -6.82 -10.23 -1.68
N VAL A 388 -7.33 -10.79 -2.76
CA VAL A 388 -6.56 -11.17 -3.95
C VAL A 388 -6.65 -10.04 -4.97
N THR A 389 -5.50 -9.67 -5.55
CA THR A 389 -5.45 -8.67 -6.63
C THR A 389 -5.40 -9.36 -7.99
N GLU A 390 -5.43 -8.57 -9.07
CA GLU A 390 -5.06 -9.07 -10.39
C GLU A 390 -3.60 -9.59 -10.42
N ILE A 391 -3.34 -10.54 -11.32
CA ILE A 391 -2.03 -11.20 -11.51
C ILE A 391 -1.00 -10.20 -12.03
N PHE A 392 0.15 -10.14 -11.38
CA PHE A 392 1.33 -9.48 -11.92
C PHE A 392 1.96 -10.35 -13.01
N GLY A 393 1.71 -10.01 -14.28
CA GLY A 393 2.09 -10.84 -15.43
C GLY A 393 3.60 -10.99 -15.65
N ALA A 394 4.43 -10.04 -15.19
CA ALA A 394 5.88 -10.05 -15.38
C ALA A 394 6.34 -10.32 -16.83
N GLY A 395 5.61 -9.75 -17.81
CA GLY A 395 5.87 -9.92 -19.25
C GLY A 395 5.10 -11.06 -19.92
N GLU A 396 4.37 -11.91 -19.17
CA GLU A 396 3.52 -12.95 -19.74
C GLU A 396 2.16 -12.38 -20.18
N SER A 397 1.62 -12.90 -21.30
CA SER A 397 0.22 -12.67 -21.70
C SER A 397 -0.73 -13.50 -20.84
N SER A 398 -1.96 -13.01 -20.65
CA SER A 398 -3.00 -13.76 -19.95
C SER A 398 -3.30 -15.08 -20.67
N ASN A 399 -3.05 -16.20 -19.99
CA ASN A 399 -3.18 -17.56 -20.51
C ASN A 399 -4.50 -18.24 -20.06
N GLY A 400 -5.58 -17.45 -20.01
CA GLY A 400 -6.91 -17.88 -19.58
C GLY A 400 -7.07 -18.04 -18.06
N VAL A 401 -6.22 -17.37 -17.28
CA VAL A 401 -6.24 -17.35 -15.82
C VAL A 401 -6.12 -15.90 -15.38
N ASP A 402 -6.90 -15.50 -14.38
CA ASP A 402 -6.86 -14.16 -13.79
C ASP A 402 -6.93 -14.26 -12.25
N GLY A 403 -6.77 -13.12 -11.58
CA GLY A 403 -6.83 -13.06 -10.12
C GLY A 403 -8.22 -13.41 -9.57
N GLU A 404 -9.28 -13.16 -10.32
CA GLU A 404 -10.65 -13.46 -9.91
C GLU A 404 -10.90 -14.97 -9.85
N LEU A 405 -10.42 -15.72 -10.84
CA LEU A 405 -10.46 -17.18 -10.87
C LEU A 405 -9.74 -17.77 -9.65
N LEU A 406 -8.57 -17.22 -9.29
CA LEU A 406 -7.85 -17.67 -8.12
C LEU A 406 -8.60 -17.37 -6.82
N ALA A 407 -9.17 -16.17 -6.69
CA ALA A 407 -9.98 -15.80 -5.53
C ALA A 407 -11.21 -16.73 -5.38
N LYS A 408 -11.86 -17.08 -6.48
CA LYS A 408 -12.95 -18.07 -6.51
C LYS A 408 -12.47 -19.44 -6.05
N ALA A 409 -11.35 -19.93 -6.58
CA ALA A 409 -10.79 -21.21 -6.18
C ALA A 409 -10.48 -21.28 -4.67
N ILE A 410 -9.89 -20.23 -4.09
CA ILE A 410 -9.63 -20.14 -2.64
C ILE A 410 -10.93 -20.17 -1.83
N LYS A 411 -11.97 -19.45 -2.30
CA LYS A 411 -13.28 -19.41 -1.66
C LYS A 411 -14.00 -20.77 -1.73
N GLU A 412 -14.01 -21.41 -2.89
CA GLU A 412 -14.56 -22.76 -3.10
C GLU A 412 -13.80 -23.83 -2.31
N GLY A 413 -12.51 -23.59 -2.03
CA GLY A 413 -11.69 -24.36 -1.09
C GLY A 413 -12.09 -24.26 0.38
N GLY A 414 -13.09 -23.44 0.71
CA GLY A 414 -13.64 -23.31 2.06
C GLY A 414 -13.12 -22.14 2.89
N HIS A 415 -12.34 -21.23 2.30
CA HIS A 415 -11.86 -20.05 3.03
C HIS A 415 -13.02 -19.07 3.36
N PRO A 416 -13.18 -18.61 4.62
CA PRO A 416 -14.40 -17.93 5.06
C PRO A 416 -14.59 -16.52 4.49
N ALA A 417 -13.50 -15.78 4.26
CA ALA A 417 -13.54 -14.40 3.77
C ALA A 417 -12.49 -14.18 2.68
N VAL A 418 -12.94 -14.11 1.43
CA VAL A 418 -12.10 -13.86 0.25
C VAL A 418 -12.70 -12.75 -0.59
N PHE A 419 -11.90 -11.76 -0.92
CA PHE A 419 -12.26 -10.63 -1.78
C PHE A 419 -11.32 -10.59 -2.99
N PHE A 420 -11.85 -10.13 -4.13
CA PHE A 420 -11.06 -9.84 -5.32
C PHE A 420 -11.17 -8.36 -5.66
N GLU A 421 -10.05 -7.72 -5.96
CA GLU A 421 -10.01 -6.34 -6.42
C GLU A 421 -9.08 -6.21 -7.64
N LYS A 422 -9.54 -5.50 -8.67
CA LYS A 422 -8.84 -5.44 -9.97
C LYS A 422 -7.52 -4.67 -9.94
N ASP A 423 -7.34 -3.77 -8.99
CA ASP A 423 -6.20 -2.88 -8.91
C ASP A 423 -5.75 -2.67 -7.46
N LEU A 424 -4.52 -2.17 -7.29
CA LEU A 424 -3.89 -1.97 -5.98
C LEU A 424 -4.58 -0.90 -5.13
N GLU A 425 -5.25 0.07 -5.76
CA GLU A 425 -5.97 1.15 -5.06
C GLU A 425 -7.22 0.59 -4.39
N ARG A 426 -8.02 -0.16 -5.14
CA ARG A 426 -9.19 -0.88 -4.63
C ARG A 426 -8.78 -1.91 -3.60
N THR A 427 -7.64 -2.58 -3.79
CA THR A 427 -7.07 -3.49 -2.78
C THR A 427 -6.85 -2.77 -1.46
N ALA A 428 -6.18 -1.61 -1.45
CA ALA A 428 -5.96 -0.83 -0.22
C ALA A 428 -7.30 -0.41 0.43
N ARG A 429 -8.25 0.08 -0.37
CA ARG A 429 -9.58 0.50 0.13
C ARG A 429 -10.36 -0.68 0.73
N ARG A 430 -10.33 -1.84 0.06
CA ARG A 430 -10.93 -3.07 0.55
C ARG A 430 -10.32 -3.47 1.89
N THR A 431 -8.98 -3.46 2.00
CA THR A 431 -8.28 -3.74 3.25
C THR A 431 -8.75 -2.82 4.37
N LEU A 432 -8.75 -1.50 4.16
CA LEU A 432 -9.21 -0.53 5.16
C LEU A 432 -10.67 -0.77 5.59
N SER A 433 -11.53 -1.31 4.72
CA SER A 433 -12.93 -1.61 5.05
C SER A 433 -13.16 -2.88 5.88
N VAL A 434 -12.17 -3.79 5.96
CA VAL A 434 -12.31 -5.10 6.62
C VAL A 434 -11.41 -5.28 7.85
N ILE A 435 -10.42 -4.40 8.02
CA ILE A 435 -9.50 -4.45 9.17
C ILE A 435 -10.21 -4.08 10.46
N GLN A 436 -9.74 -4.65 11.56
CA GLN A 436 -10.21 -4.43 12.92
C GLN A 436 -9.01 -4.15 13.85
N PRO A 437 -9.20 -3.39 14.94
CA PRO A 437 -8.15 -3.21 15.93
C PRO A 437 -7.60 -4.57 16.41
N GLY A 438 -6.28 -4.71 16.41
CA GLY A 438 -5.54 -5.94 16.70
C GLY A 438 -5.01 -6.67 15.45
N ASP A 439 -5.46 -6.31 14.25
CA ASP A 439 -5.11 -7.03 13.01
C ASP A 439 -3.62 -6.87 12.61
N THR A 440 -3.07 -7.95 12.07
CA THR A 440 -1.81 -7.96 11.30
C THR A 440 -2.16 -8.04 9.81
N ILE A 441 -1.78 -7.01 9.06
CA ILE A 441 -1.99 -6.89 7.61
C ILE A 441 -0.70 -7.32 6.91
N ILE A 442 -0.77 -8.31 6.02
CA ILE A 442 0.40 -8.89 5.36
C ILE A 442 0.25 -8.81 3.86
N SER A 443 1.09 -8.04 3.18
CA SER A 443 1.22 -8.14 1.71
C SER A 443 2.12 -9.32 1.35
N LEU A 444 1.64 -10.13 0.40
CA LEU A 444 2.27 -11.34 -0.09
C LEU A 444 2.41 -11.24 -1.61
N GLY A 445 3.63 -11.30 -2.12
CA GLY A 445 3.88 -11.43 -3.55
C GLY A 445 5.21 -10.82 -4.00
N ALA A 446 5.70 -11.28 -5.15
CA ALA A 446 6.96 -10.81 -5.73
C ALA A 446 6.82 -9.52 -6.56
N GLY A 447 5.59 -9.17 -6.98
CA GLY A 447 5.29 -7.99 -7.79
C GLY A 447 5.32 -6.69 -6.99
N ASP A 448 4.44 -5.76 -7.33
CA ASP A 448 4.38 -4.40 -6.78
C ASP A 448 3.38 -4.22 -5.63
N ILE A 449 2.82 -5.30 -5.08
CA ILE A 449 1.94 -5.29 -3.91
C ILE A 449 2.55 -4.62 -2.67
N TYR A 450 3.89 -4.54 -2.56
CA TYR A 450 4.55 -3.82 -1.47
C TYR A 450 4.18 -2.32 -1.45
N LYS A 451 3.82 -1.73 -2.60
CA LYS A 451 3.35 -0.34 -2.67
C LYS A 451 2.03 -0.17 -1.90
N THR A 452 1.17 -1.19 -1.92
CA THR A 452 -0.08 -1.22 -1.16
C THR A 452 0.20 -1.26 0.33
N SER A 453 1.13 -2.10 0.81
CA SER A 453 1.48 -2.15 2.23
C SER A 453 2.18 -0.88 2.71
N GLU A 454 3.04 -0.26 1.90
CA GLU A 454 3.63 1.05 2.22
C GLU A 454 2.57 2.16 2.32
N LYS A 455 1.59 2.15 1.41
CA LYS A 455 0.46 3.07 1.44
C LYS A 455 -0.38 2.89 2.71
N LEU A 456 -0.73 1.66 3.06
CA LEU A 456 -1.46 1.33 4.29
C LEU A 456 -0.68 1.71 5.55
N ALA A 457 0.62 1.41 5.58
CA ALA A 457 1.52 1.79 6.67
C ALA A 457 1.56 3.30 6.89
N ARG A 458 1.63 4.09 5.81
CA ARG A 458 1.58 5.55 5.86
C ARG A 458 0.24 6.04 6.42
N TYR A 459 -0.87 5.45 5.98
CA TYR A 459 -2.20 5.81 6.47
C TYR A 459 -2.40 5.53 7.94
N LEU A 460 -2.06 4.33 8.39
CA LEU A 460 -2.22 3.95 9.80
C LEU A 460 -1.33 4.80 10.71
N ARG A 461 -0.11 5.12 10.28
CA ARG A 461 0.77 6.05 11.00
C ARG A 461 0.14 7.43 11.16
N MET A 462 -0.43 7.96 10.09
CA MET A 462 -1.07 9.27 10.08
C MET A 462 -2.29 9.32 11.02
N ILE A 463 -3.10 8.25 11.05
CA ILE A 463 -4.23 8.15 11.99
C ILE A 463 -3.74 8.12 13.44
N ASP A 464 -2.77 7.26 13.75
CA ASP A 464 -2.30 7.10 15.13
C ASP A 464 -1.69 8.41 15.62
N GLU A 465 -0.91 9.10 14.78
CA GLU A 465 -0.41 10.44 15.05
C GLU A 465 -1.54 11.44 15.29
N LEU A 466 -2.54 11.50 14.41
CA LEU A 466 -3.70 12.38 14.57
C LEU A 466 -4.44 12.13 15.89
N LYS A 467 -4.72 10.87 16.20
CA LYS A 467 -5.42 10.46 17.44
C LYS A 467 -4.64 10.87 18.70
N THR A 468 -3.31 10.93 18.65
CA THR A 468 -2.53 11.42 19.80
C THR A 468 -2.60 12.94 20.01
N ARG A 469 -3.02 13.70 19.00
CA ARG A 469 -3.06 15.17 19.04
C ARG A 469 -4.43 15.74 19.38
N VAL A 470 -5.50 14.95 19.24
CA VAL A 470 -6.89 15.37 19.49
C VAL A 470 -7.47 14.65 20.70
N SER A 471 -8.59 15.16 21.23
CA SER A 471 -9.31 14.52 22.33
C SER A 471 -9.84 13.13 21.94
N VAL A 472 -10.06 12.26 22.93
CA VAL A 472 -10.56 10.89 22.71
C VAL A 472 -11.98 10.88 22.13
N GLU A 473 -12.76 11.92 22.40
CA GLU A 473 -14.11 12.12 21.87
C GLU A 473 -14.10 12.55 20.39
N THR A 474 -12.97 13.04 19.88
CA THR A 474 -12.82 13.37 18.45
C THR A 474 -12.73 12.08 17.64
N LYS A 475 -13.74 11.86 16.78
CA LYS A 475 -13.74 10.71 15.89
C LYS A 475 -12.85 11.00 14.69
N VAL A 476 -11.84 10.15 14.47
CA VAL A 476 -10.99 10.16 13.26
C VAL A 476 -10.96 8.74 12.69
N VAL A 477 -11.46 8.58 11.47
CA VAL A 477 -11.51 7.29 10.76
C VAL A 477 -11.07 7.46 9.31
N MET A 478 -10.50 6.42 8.72
CA MET A 478 -10.14 6.43 7.29
C MET A 478 -11.21 5.74 6.46
N ASN A 479 -11.24 6.09 5.17
CA ASN A 479 -12.03 5.40 4.16
C ASN A 479 -13.54 5.35 4.48
N GLU A 480 -14.06 6.39 5.14
CA GLU A 480 -15.46 6.46 5.57
C GLU A 480 -16.39 6.69 4.36
N PRO A 481 -17.33 5.78 4.05
CA PRO A 481 -18.18 5.92 2.88
C PRO A 481 -19.08 7.17 2.95
N LEU A 482 -18.89 8.12 2.03
CA LEU A 482 -19.67 9.36 2.04
C LEU A 482 -21.13 9.15 1.64
N SER A 483 -21.49 7.99 1.08
CA SER A 483 -22.88 7.54 0.94
C SER A 483 -23.65 7.49 2.27
N ARG A 484 -22.97 7.38 3.43
CA ARG A 484 -23.60 7.49 4.75
C ARG A 484 -23.85 8.94 5.19
N HIS A 485 -23.20 9.89 4.54
CA HIS A 485 -23.13 11.30 4.94
C HIS A 485 -23.79 12.25 3.93
N THR A 486 -24.22 11.75 2.77
CA THR A 486 -24.97 12.49 1.74
C THR A 486 -26.46 12.16 1.75
N THR A 487 -27.32 13.14 1.43
CA THR A 487 -28.78 12.90 1.35
C THR A 487 -29.17 12.05 0.14
N LEU A 488 -28.34 12.07 -0.91
CA LEU A 488 -28.50 11.22 -2.10
C LEU A 488 -28.08 9.76 -1.83
N ARG A 489 -27.38 9.50 -0.71
CA ARG A 489 -26.88 8.18 -0.30
C ARG A 489 -25.96 7.53 -1.33
N VAL A 490 -25.18 8.36 -2.02
CA VAL A 490 -24.15 7.94 -2.97
C VAL A 490 -22.84 8.62 -2.62
N GLY A 491 -21.74 8.04 -3.07
CA GLY A 491 -20.42 8.62 -2.95
C GLY A 491 -19.39 7.67 -2.39
N GLY A 492 -18.18 7.79 -2.95
CA GLY A 492 -16.99 7.08 -2.50
C GLY A 492 -16.53 7.51 -1.11
N PRO A 493 -15.44 6.93 -0.62
CA PRO A 493 -14.95 7.16 0.73
C PRO A 493 -14.29 8.54 0.90
N ALA A 494 -14.40 9.13 2.09
CA ALA A 494 -13.46 10.15 2.54
C ALA A 494 -12.13 9.46 2.91
N GLU A 495 -11.00 9.97 2.41
CA GLU A 495 -9.68 9.43 2.76
C GLU A 495 -9.48 9.46 4.28
N ILE A 496 -9.62 10.65 4.89
CA ILE A 496 -9.75 10.83 6.35
C ILE A 496 -11.09 11.49 6.62
N TRP A 497 -11.87 10.97 7.57
CA TRP A 497 -13.09 11.57 8.09
C TRP A 497 -12.92 11.92 9.56
N ALA A 498 -13.21 13.17 9.92
CA ALA A 498 -13.06 13.69 11.27
C ALA A 498 -14.32 14.41 11.76
N GLU A 499 -14.71 14.12 13.01
CA GLU A 499 -15.76 14.81 13.74
C GLU A 499 -15.14 15.37 15.04
N PRO A 500 -14.65 16.63 15.04
CA PRO A 500 -13.99 17.22 16.19
C PRO A 500 -14.95 17.37 17.37
N ALA A 501 -14.46 17.09 18.58
CA ALA A 501 -15.24 17.25 19.81
C ALA A 501 -15.28 18.70 20.29
N THR A 502 -14.20 19.45 20.06
CA THR A 502 -14.04 20.85 20.49
C THR A 502 -13.52 21.76 19.38
N GLU A 503 -13.62 23.08 19.57
CA GLU A 503 -12.94 24.05 18.70
C GLU A 503 -11.40 23.85 18.68
N GLU A 504 -10.79 23.36 19.76
CA GLU A 504 -9.34 23.10 19.77
C GLU A 504 -8.97 21.87 18.93
N ASP A 505 -9.76 20.80 18.99
CA ASP A 505 -9.56 19.62 18.14
C ASP A 505 -9.67 20.00 16.66
N LEU A 506 -10.65 20.84 16.30
CA LEU A 506 -10.79 21.36 14.95
C LEU A 506 -9.53 22.15 14.53
N ALA A 507 -9.04 23.06 15.37
CA ALA A 507 -7.83 23.82 15.08
C ALA A 507 -6.60 22.91 14.91
N THR A 508 -6.49 21.85 15.73
CA THR A 508 -5.42 20.86 15.64
C THR A 508 -5.50 20.04 14.35
N LEU A 509 -6.70 19.59 13.95
CA LEU A 509 -6.93 18.89 12.69
C LEU A 509 -6.54 19.75 11.47
N LEU A 510 -6.86 21.05 11.50
CA LEU A 510 -6.51 21.97 10.41
C LEU A 510 -5.00 22.25 10.33
N ARG A 511 -4.36 22.48 11.49
CA ARG A 511 -2.89 22.62 11.57
C ARG A 511 -2.19 21.37 11.05
N PHE A 512 -2.65 20.19 11.46
CA PHE A 512 -2.13 18.92 10.98
C PHE A 512 -2.29 18.77 9.46
N ALA A 513 -3.47 19.10 8.92
CA ALA A 513 -3.70 19.06 7.48
C ALA A 513 -2.74 19.99 6.72
N ASN A 514 -2.44 21.18 7.26
CA ASN A 514 -1.47 22.10 6.68
C ASN A 514 -0.04 21.56 6.73
N GLU A 515 0.40 21.00 7.87
CA GLU A 515 1.72 20.35 8.04
C GLU A 515 1.93 19.23 7.01
N GLN A 516 0.90 18.40 6.82
CA GLN A 516 0.93 17.26 5.90
C GLN A 516 0.54 17.61 4.46
N LYS A 517 0.23 18.89 4.18
CA LYS A 517 -0.26 19.38 2.88
C LYS A 517 -1.49 18.62 2.37
N LEU A 518 -2.38 18.25 3.28
CA LEU A 518 -3.63 17.56 2.97
C LEU A 518 -4.70 18.59 2.54
N PRO A 519 -5.43 18.34 1.44
CA PRO A 519 -6.62 19.12 1.13
C PRO A 519 -7.67 18.92 2.23
N VAL A 520 -8.38 19.99 2.59
CA VAL A 520 -9.45 19.96 3.60
C VAL A 520 -10.78 20.23 2.91
N VAL A 521 -11.76 19.35 3.18
CA VAL A 521 -13.13 19.51 2.74
C VAL A 521 -14.04 19.45 3.95
N TRP A 522 -14.93 20.42 4.08
CA TRP A 522 -15.90 20.45 5.15
C TRP A 522 -17.28 20.08 4.62
N ILE A 523 -17.91 19.13 5.29
CA ILE A 523 -19.19 18.53 4.90
C ILE A 523 -20.19 18.83 6.00
N GLY A 524 -21.28 19.51 5.64
CA GLY A 524 -22.45 19.69 6.51
C GLY A 524 -23.22 18.38 6.63
N ARG A 525 -24.55 18.42 6.48
CA ARG A 525 -25.38 17.19 6.45
C ARG A 525 -25.44 16.51 5.06
N GLY A 526 -24.51 16.85 4.16
CA GLY A 526 -24.42 16.33 2.79
C GLY A 526 -25.66 16.58 1.92
N THR A 527 -26.40 17.65 2.19
CA THR A 527 -27.45 18.18 1.31
C THR A 527 -26.82 18.96 0.15
N ASN A 528 -27.42 18.93 -1.05
CA ASN A 528 -26.91 19.56 -2.26
C ASN A 528 -25.48 19.13 -2.64
N LEU A 529 -25.11 17.89 -2.30
CA LEU A 529 -23.78 17.33 -2.51
C LEU A 529 -23.88 15.98 -3.23
N LEU A 530 -23.12 15.86 -4.31
CA LEU A 530 -22.84 14.61 -5.03
C LEU A 530 -21.34 14.32 -4.93
N VAL A 531 -20.98 13.25 -4.22
CA VAL A 531 -19.59 12.81 -4.13
C VAL A 531 -19.36 11.73 -5.17
N ARG A 532 -18.27 11.82 -5.94
CA ARG A 532 -17.89 10.81 -6.94
C ARG A 532 -17.48 9.48 -6.30
N ASP A 533 -17.52 8.40 -7.08
CA ASP A 533 -17.26 7.04 -6.59
C ASP A 533 -15.79 6.84 -6.15
N GLY A 534 -14.85 7.60 -6.73
CA GLY A 534 -13.46 7.66 -6.30
C GLY A 534 -13.25 8.24 -4.88
N GLY A 535 -14.24 8.97 -4.34
CA GLY A 535 -14.20 9.52 -2.98
C GLY A 535 -13.50 10.88 -2.89
N ILE A 536 -13.24 11.35 -1.66
CA ILE A 536 -12.59 12.65 -1.41
C ILE A 536 -11.22 12.42 -0.77
N LYS A 537 -10.16 12.93 -1.40
CA LYS A 537 -8.81 12.93 -0.83
C LYS A 537 -8.65 13.95 0.30
N GLY A 538 -7.73 13.67 1.21
CA GLY A 538 -7.40 14.49 2.36
C GLY A 538 -8.40 14.39 3.50
N LEU A 539 -8.54 15.50 4.24
CA LEU A 539 -9.30 15.57 5.48
C LEU A 539 -10.72 16.08 5.24
N CYS A 540 -11.70 15.21 5.46
CA CYS A 540 -13.12 15.56 5.50
C CYS A 540 -13.55 15.85 6.94
N ILE A 541 -14.11 17.04 7.18
CA ILE A 541 -14.54 17.48 8.52
C ILE A 541 -16.06 17.65 8.57
N GLN A 542 -16.70 17.10 9.59
CA GLN A 542 -18.10 17.37 9.91
C GLN A 542 -18.25 17.83 11.37
N LEU A 543 -18.92 18.96 11.57
CA LEU A 543 -19.19 19.52 12.89
C LEU A 543 -20.48 18.93 13.49
N SER A 544 -20.50 17.61 13.71
CA SER A 544 -21.65 16.84 14.22
C SER A 544 -21.69 16.75 15.75
N HIS A 545 -20.56 16.98 16.44
CA HIS A 545 -20.46 16.84 17.89
C HIS A 545 -21.40 17.82 18.62
N PRO A 546 -21.99 17.46 19.78
CA PRO A 546 -22.91 18.33 20.52
C PRO A 546 -22.38 19.74 20.80
N HIS A 547 -21.07 19.88 20.99
CA HIS A 547 -20.40 21.19 21.16
C HIS A 547 -20.70 22.16 20.01
N PHE A 548 -20.73 21.67 18.77
CA PHE A 548 -21.02 22.48 17.58
C PHE A 548 -22.51 22.56 17.24
N CYS A 549 -23.37 21.88 17.99
CA CYS A 549 -24.82 21.82 17.75
C CYS A 549 -25.63 22.64 18.75
N GLU A 550 -24.97 23.30 19.71
CA GLU A 550 -25.62 24.04 20.79
C GLU A 550 -26.44 25.22 20.27
N ILE A 551 -27.59 25.47 20.89
CA ILE A 551 -28.46 26.61 20.60
C ILE A 551 -28.73 27.33 21.93
N ARG A 552 -28.34 28.60 22.00
CA ARG A 552 -28.56 29.49 23.15
C ARG A 552 -29.40 30.68 22.73
N PHE A 553 -30.17 31.20 23.67
CA PHE A 553 -31.03 32.36 23.48
C PHE A 553 -30.52 33.47 24.41
N VAL A 554 -30.22 34.63 23.85
CA VAL A 554 -29.79 35.81 24.59
C VAL A 554 -30.64 36.96 24.08
N ASP A 555 -31.52 37.49 24.94
CA ASP A 555 -32.57 38.44 24.57
C ASP A 555 -33.39 37.95 23.36
N ASP A 556 -33.50 38.75 22.30
CA ASP A 556 -34.18 38.41 21.04
C ASP A 556 -33.24 37.75 20.00
N SER A 557 -32.01 37.38 20.40
CA SER A 557 -31.00 36.80 19.50
C SER A 557 -30.79 35.31 19.77
N ILE A 558 -30.58 34.56 18.69
CA ILE A 558 -30.37 33.11 18.73
C ILE A 558 -28.93 32.80 18.37
N HIS A 559 -28.15 32.33 19.33
CA HIS A 559 -26.79 31.86 19.10
C HIS A 559 -26.83 30.36 18.80
N ALA A 560 -26.59 29.98 17.56
CA ALA A 560 -26.65 28.60 17.13
C ALA A 560 -25.32 28.13 16.55
N GLY A 561 -24.87 26.95 16.99
CA GLY A 561 -23.71 26.26 16.45
C GLY A 561 -23.93 25.79 15.01
N SER A 562 -22.86 25.71 14.22
CA SER A 562 -22.95 25.39 12.79
C SER A 562 -23.37 23.94 12.50
N GLY A 563 -23.25 23.05 13.48
CA GLY A 563 -23.78 21.69 13.44
C GLY A 563 -25.28 21.59 13.69
N ALA A 564 -25.89 22.63 14.28
CA ALA A 564 -27.30 22.62 14.66
C ALA A 564 -28.21 22.42 13.44
N LYS A 565 -29.20 21.53 13.57
CA LYS A 565 -30.19 21.26 12.52
C LYS A 565 -31.09 22.48 12.36
N LEU A 566 -31.34 22.90 11.12
CA LEU A 566 -32.20 24.06 10.82
C LEU A 566 -33.59 23.91 11.46
N ARG A 567 -34.20 22.73 11.32
CA ARG A 567 -35.48 22.39 11.96
C ARG A 567 -35.44 22.59 13.48
N THR A 568 -34.36 22.18 14.15
CA THR A 568 -34.25 22.35 15.60
C THR A 568 -34.22 23.83 15.98
N ILE A 569 -33.46 24.66 15.25
CA ILE A 569 -33.42 26.12 15.47
C ILE A 569 -34.82 26.73 15.33
N VAL A 570 -35.52 26.40 14.24
CA VAL A 570 -36.87 26.92 13.95
C VAL A 570 -37.88 26.56 15.04
N TYR A 571 -37.89 25.30 15.49
CA TYR A 571 -38.84 24.85 16.51
C TYR A 571 -38.53 25.42 17.90
N GLU A 572 -37.26 25.54 18.27
CA GLU A 572 -36.85 26.16 19.54
C GLU A 572 -37.17 27.67 19.56
N ALA A 573 -37.03 28.35 18.43
CA ALA A 573 -37.43 29.75 18.24
C ALA A 573 -38.95 29.93 18.40
N LYS A 574 -39.75 29.08 17.72
CA LYS A 574 -41.22 29.05 17.87
C LYS A 574 -41.64 28.88 19.32
N ASN A 575 -41.03 27.94 20.05
CA ASN A 575 -41.37 27.67 21.45
C ASN A 575 -41.17 28.89 22.37
N ARG A 576 -40.30 29.83 21.95
CA ARG A 576 -39.99 31.08 22.65
C ARG A 576 -40.71 32.31 22.07
N GLY A 577 -41.55 32.16 21.04
CA GLY A 577 -42.23 33.29 20.41
C GLY A 577 -41.31 34.16 19.56
N LEU A 578 -40.30 33.54 18.94
CA LEU A 578 -39.33 34.21 18.07
C LEU A 578 -39.58 33.81 16.61
N GLY A 579 -40.10 34.73 15.82
CA GLY A 579 -40.42 34.58 14.39
C GLY A 579 -39.33 35.09 13.45
N GLY A 580 -39.57 34.97 12.14
CA GLY A 580 -38.64 35.40 11.08
C GLY A 580 -37.72 34.29 10.53
N LEU A 581 -37.80 33.08 11.10
CA LEU A 581 -37.02 31.91 10.68
C LEU A 581 -37.84 30.84 9.96
N SER A 582 -39.15 31.05 9.80
CA SER A 582 -40.08 30.05 9.25
C SER A 582 -39.64 29.55 7.86
N PHE A 583 -38.99 30.39 7.04
CA PHE A 583 -38.48 30.02 5.71
C PHE A 583 -37.45 28.89 5.70
N LEU A 584 -36.79 28.63 6.83
CA LEU A 584 -35.87 27.51 7.00
C LEU A 584 -36.60 26.17 7.17
N GLU A 585 -37.91 26.18 7.43
CA GLU A 585 -38.71 24.98 7.61
C GLU A 585 -38.68 24.09 6.35
N GLY A 586 -38.46 22.81 6.60
CA GLY A 586 -38.30 21.81 5.54
C GLY A 586 -36.99 21.89 4.76
N ILE A 587 -36.09 22.87 4.99
CA ILE A 587 -34.75 22.82 4.38
C ILE A 587 -33.94 21.74 5.12
N PRO A 588 -33.55 20.64 4.43
CA PRO A 588 -32.64 19.67 5.05
C PRO A 588 -31.26 20.30 5.18
N GLY A 589 -30.64 20.18 6.36
CA GLY A 589 -29.29 20.74 6.56
C GLY A 589 -28.99 21.16 7.98
N SER A 590 -27.75 21.61 8.17
CA SER A 590 -27.30 22.31 9.37
C SER A 590 -27.16 23.80 9.09
N LEU A 591 -27.06 24.60 10.15
CA LEU A 591 -26.82 26.03 10.04
C LEU A 591 -25.55 26.35 9.24
N GLY A 592 -24.44 25.64 9.45
CA GLY A 592 -23.20 25.87 8.71
C GLY A 592 -23.36 25.65 7.20
N GLY A 593 -24.11 24.61 6.80
CA GLY A 593 -24.44 24.39 5.39
C GLY A 593 -25.32 25.52 4.82
N ALA A 594 -26.27 26.00 5.61
CA ALA A 594 -27.15 27.10 5.24
C ALA A 594 -26.40 28.43 5.10
N LEU A 595 -25.44 28.71 5.98
CA LEU A 595 -24.55 29.88 5.90
C LEU A 595 -23.71 29.84 4.62
N ARG A 596 -23.03 28.71 4.36
CA ARG A 596 -22.19 28.54 3.15
C ARG A 596 -22.99 28.71 1.85
N MET A 597 -24.17 28.12 1.81
CA MET A 597 -25.03 28.10 0.64
C MET A 597 -26.00 29.27 0.58
N ASN A 598 -25.93 30.26 1.49
CA ASN A 598 -26.98 31.27 1.69
C ASN A 598 -28.39 30.68 1.49
N ALA A 599 -28.69 29.60 2.20
CA ALA A 599 -29.86 28.78 1.89
C ALA A 599 -31.14 29.59 2.09
N GLY A 600 -32.02 29.57 1.10
CA GLY A 600 -33.30 30.27 1.15
C GLY A 600 -34.45 29.47 0.57
N ALA A 601 -35.66 29.85 0.93
CA ALA A 601 -36.92 29.36 0.39
C ALA A 601 -38.01 30.40 0.70
N MET A 602 -39.15 30.34 -0.01
CA MET A 602 -40.34 31.17 0.30
C MET A 602 -40.05 32.68 0.47
N GLY A 603 -39.08 33.22 -0.28
CA GLY A 603 -38.73 34.64 -0.26
C GLY A 603 -37.73 35.09 0.83
N GLY A 604 -37.26 34.18 1.69
CA GLY A 604 -36.23 34.46 2.69
C GLY A 604 -34.92 33.70 2.43
N SER A 605 -33.79 34.28 2.86
CA SER A 605 -32.46 33.67 2.78
C SER A 605 -31.77 33.66 4.15
N THR A 606 -30.89 32.68 4.37
CA THR A 606 -30.17 32.52 5.66
C THR A 606 -29.41 33.79 6.04
N MET A 607 -28.77 34.46 5.07
CA MET A 607 -28.00 35.67 5.34
C MET A 607 -28.85 36.90 5.68
N ASP A 608 -30.19 36.85 5.54
CA ASP A 608 -31.09 37.96 5.90
C ASP A 608 -31.33 38.02 7.41
N VAL A 609 -31.09 36.91 8.11
CA VAL A 609 -31.33 36.75 9.55
C VAL A 609 -30.03 36.60 10.33
N VAL A 610 -28.86 36.76 9.71
CA VAL A 610 -27.56 36.67 10.40
C VAL A 610 -27.13 38.06 10.86
N LYS A 611 -26.72 38.18 12.13
CA LYS A 611 -26.07 39.38 12.66
C LYS A 611 -24.56 39.25 12.62
N ARG A 612 -24.04 38.15 13.17
CA ARG A 612 -22.60 37.89 13.31
C ARG A 612 -22.31 36.40 13.19
N ILE A 613 -21.12 36.06 12.72
CA ILE A 613 -20.65 34.68 12.56
C ILE A 613 -19.31 34.52 13.26
N ARG A 614 -19.18 33.50 14.12
CA ARG A 614 -17.89 33.01 14.61
C ARG A 614 -17.34 32.01 13.60
N PHE A 615 -16.08 32.15 13.21
CA PHE A 615 -15.46 31.32 12.20
C PHE A 615 -14.07 30.83 12.61
N MET A 616 -13.56 29.85 11.87
CA MET A 616 -12.17 29.40 11.94
C MET A 616 -11.56 29.40 10.53
N ASP A 617 -10.35 29.93 10.39
CA ASP A 617 -9.59 29.88 9.13
C ASP A 617 -8.89 28.52 8.95
N ARG A 618 -8.21 28.33 7.81
CA ARG A 618 -7.48 27.08 7.52
C ARG A 618 -6.24 26.87 8.39
N GLN A 619 -5.79 27.91 9.09
CA GLN A 619 -4.66 27.85 10.01
C GLN A 619 -5.10 27.47 11.44
N GLY A 620 -6.41 27.37 11.69
CA GLY A 620 -6.97 27.09 13.00
C GLY A 620 -7.19 28.33 13.86
N ASN A 621 -7.03 29.54 13.30
CA ASN A 621 -7.29 30.77 14.04
C ASN A 621 -8.79 31.06 14.06
N ARG A 622 -9.26 31.53 15.22
CA ARG A 622 -10.67 31.88 15.45
C ARG A 622 -10.89 33.35 15.15
N GLY A 623 -12.06 33.68 14.62
CA GLY A 623 -12.46 35.06 14.34
C GLY A 623 -13.96 35.28 14.39
N GLU A 624 -14.36 36.54 14.30
CA GLU A 624 -15.75 36.97 14.18
C GLU A 624 -15.90 37.91 12.99
N ILE A 625 -17.02 37.80 12.27
CA ILE A 625 -17.36 38.70 11.17
C ILE A 625 -18.83 39.10 11.27
N ASP A 626 -19.12 40.40 11.15
CA ASP A 626 -20.48 40.88 11.08
C ASP A 626 -21.05 40.61 9.68
N ARG A 627 -22.36 40.39 9.59
CA ARG A 627 -23.05 40.11 8.32
C ARG A 627 -22.83 41.20 7.27
N LYS A 628 -22.78 42.47 7.67
CA LYS A 628 -22.58 43.62 6.77
C LYS A 628 -21.24 43.58 6.02
N ASP A 629 -20.24 42.87 6.57
CA ASP A 629 -18.90 42.77 6.02
C ASP A 629 -18.72 41.54 5.11
N LEU A 630 -19.81 40.78 4.86
CA LEU A 630 -19.82 39.61 3.99
C LEU A 630 -20.43 39.92 2.62
N GLU A 631 -19.70 39.54 1.58
CA GLU A 631 -20.25 39.42 0.23
C GLU A 631 -21.17 38.18 0.14
N VAL A 632 -22.39 38.38 -0.33
CA VAL A 632 -23.42 37.34 -0.38
C VAL A 632 -24.04 37.31 -1.77
N PHE A 633 -24.03 36.13 -2.39
CA PHE A 633 -24.61 35.87 -3.70
C PHE A 633 -25.74 34.83 -3.59
N TYR A 634 -26.48 34.66 -4.68
CA TYR A 634 -27.46 33.58 -4.78
C TYR A 634 -26.77 32.23 -4.61
N ARG A 635 -27.19 31.48 -3.59
CA ARG A 635 -26.69 30.16 -3.22
C ARG A 635 -25.18 30.06 -2.92
N LYS A 636 -24.50 31.19 -2.67
CA LYS A 636 -23.05 31.22 -2.49
C LYS A 636 -22.60 32.37 -1.58
N VAL A 637 -21.70 32.05 -0.65
CA VAL A 637 -21.00 33.03 0.18
C VAL A 637 -19.49 32.74 0.09
N PRO A 638 -18.71 33.52 -0.69
CA PRO A 638 -17.30 33.24 -1.00
C PRO A 638 -16.41 33.08 0.24
N PHE A 639 -16.72 33.80 1.32
CA PHE A 639 -15.98 33.73 2.58
C PHE A 639 -15.81 32.30 3.12
N PHE A 640 -16.81 31.44 2.93
CA PHE A 640 -16.80 30.04 3.40
C PHE A 640 -16.09 29.05 2.46
N GLU A 641 -15.44 29.54 1.39
CA GLU A 641 -14.52 28.72 0.61
C GLU A 641 -13.23 28.42 1.41
N THR A 642 -12.81 29.36 2.26
CA THR A 642 -11.59 29.28 3.07
C THR A 642 -11.83 29.25 4.57
N HIS A 643 -13.02 29.64 5.05
CA HIS A 643 -13.33 29.65 6.49
C HIS A 643 -14.44 28.65 6.83
N ILE A 644 -14.35 28.01 8.01
CA ILE A 644 -15.45 27.26 8.61
C ILE A 644 -16.29 28.18 9.48
N ALA A 645 -17.62 28.10 9.39
CA ALA A 645 -18.50 28.66 10.41
C ALA A 645 -18.49 27.75 11.66
N LEU A 646 -18.24 28.33 12.83
CA LEU A 646 -18.35 27.65 14.13
C LEU A 646 -19.75 27.83 14.71
N SER A 647 -20.27 29.06 14.68
CA SER A 647 -21.63 29.41 15.11
C SER A 647 -22.07 30.74 14.48
N ALA A 648 -23.35 31.05 14.53
CA ALA A 648 -23.88 32.35 14.15
C ALA A 648 -24.89 32.89 15.18
N GLU A 649 -24.90 34.21 15.32
CA GLU A 649 -25.93 34.97 16.00
C GLU A 649 -27.01 35.34 14.97
N LEU A 650 -28.21 34.83 15.19
CA LEU A 650 -29.36 35.05 14.32
C LEU A 650 -30.32 36.08 14.93
N ILE A 651 -30.80 36.99 14.10
CA ILE A 651 -31.82 37.97 14.42
C ILE A 651 -33.18 37.29 14.31
N ALA A 652 -33.93 37.29 15.41
CA ALA A 652 -35.34 36.93 15.40
C ALA A 652 -36.20 38.10 15.87
N LYS A 653 -37.50 38.03 15.63
CA LYS A 653 -38.46 39.06 16.04
C LYS A 653 -39.49 38.45 16.99
N PRO A 654 -39.86 39.13 18.09
CA PRO A 654 -41.00 38.74 18.90
C PRO A 654 -42.25 38.59 18.02
N MET A 655 -42.88 37.42 18.08
CA MET A 655 -44.07 37.08 17.30
C MET A 655 -44.91 36.05 18.05
N ASP A 656 -46.23 36.16 17.93
CA ASP A 656 -47.17 35.22 18.53
C ASP A 656 -46.92 33.78 18.04
N LYS A 657 -47.02 32.81 18.97
CA LYS A 657 -46.69 31.41 18.70
C LYS A 657 -47.66 30.75 17.73
N GLU A 658 -48.94 31.14 17.74
CA GLU A 658 -49.93 30.60 16.80
C GLU A 658 -49.65 31.09 15.37
N THR A 659 -49.23 32.35 15.25
CA THR A 659 -48.81 32.93 13.97
C THR A 659 -47.62 32.17 13.38
N ILE A 660 -46.57 31.94 14.19
CA ILE A 660 -45.40 31.16 13.75
C ILE A 660 -45.83 29.72 13.39
N ALA A 661 -46.67 29.09 14.20
CA ALA A 661 -47.14 27.72 13.93
C ALA A 661 -47.91 27.63 12.60
N LYS A 662 -48.71 28.64 12.27
CA LYS A 662 -49.43 28.73 10.99
C LYS A 662 -48.45 28.86 9.82
N GLU A 663 -47.47 29.75 9.91
CA GLU A 663 -46.44 29.90 8.87
C GLU A 663 -45.67 28.60 8.62
N LEU A 664 -45.25 27.92 9.68
CA LEU A 664 -44.53 26.65 9.58
C LEU A 664 -45.37 25.56 8.90
N LYS A 665 -46.66 25.49 9.24
CA LYS A 665 -47.58 24.54 8.61
C LYS A 665 -47.76 24.83 7.13
N GLU A 666 -47.94 26.09 6.75
CA GLU A 666 -48.06 26.51 5.36
C GLU A 666 -46.79 26.22 4.55
N PHE A 667 -45.61 26.52 5.09
CA PHE A 667 -44.35 26.30 4.39
C PHE A 667 -43.99 24.81 4.29
N SER A 668 -44.28 24.03 5.33
CA SER A 668 -44.12 22.58 5.29
C SER A 668 -45.06 21.95 4.26
N ALA A 669 -46.33 22.35 4.19
CA ALA A 669 -47.29 21.81 3.23
C ALA A 669 -46.87 22.06 1.78
N LYS A 670 -46.50 23.30 1.44
CA LYS A 670 -45.99 23.66 0.10
C LYS A 670 -44.78 22.82 -0.32
N ARG A 671 -43.96 22.37 0.62
CA ARG A 671 -42.75 21.60 0.33
C ARG A 671 -43.03 20.12 0.12
N VAL A 672 -43.90 19.54 0.94
CA VAL A 672 -44.35 18.15 0.79
C VAL A 672 -45.07 17.95 -0.54
N GLU A 673 -45.85 18.93 -0.99
CA GLU A 673 -46.57 18.86 -2.27
C GLU A 673 -45.69 19.01 -3.52
N SER A 674 -44.49 19.60 -3.38
CA SER A 674 -43.66 20.00 -4.53
C SER A 674 -42.33 19.26 -4.65
N GLN A 675 -41.97 18.41 -3.70
CA GLN A 675 -40.65 17.75 -3.64
C GLN A 675 -40.77 16.26 -3.29
N PRO A 676 -40.00 15.38 -3.97
CA PRO A 676 -40.04 13.95 -3.73
C PRO A 676 -39.56 13.55 -2.34
N ALA A 677 -40.23 12.55 -1.77
CA ALA A 677 -39.84 11.93 -0.49
C ALA A 677 -38.57 11.06 -0.59
N GLY A 678 -38.13 10.74 -1.81
CA GLY A 678 -36.96 9.88 -2.08
C GLY A 678 -35.60 10.50 -1.73
N SER A 679 -34.56 9.66 -1.67
CA SER A 679 -33.18 10.11 -1.43
C SER A 679 -32.69 10.96 -2.60
N SER A 680 -32.57 12.27 -2.39
CA SER A 680 -32.17 13.25 -3.42
C SER A 680 -31.18 14.28 -2.86
N ALA A 681 -30.47 14.98 -3.75
CA ALA A 681 -29.61 16.10 -3.36
C ALA A 681 -30.35 17.45 -3.28
N GLY A 682 -31.65 17.49 -3.61
CA GLY A 682 -32.37 18.71 -3.94
C GLY A 682 -32.45 18.94 -5.45
N CYS A 683 -32.67 20.19 -5.86
CA CYS A 683 -32.64 20.60 -7.26
C CYS A 683 -31.28 20.29 -7.89
N ILE A 684 -31.27 19.58 -9.01
CA ILE A 684 -30.04 19.20 -9.72
C ILE A 684 -29.50 20.36 -10.54
N PHE A 685 -30.39 21.14 -11.15
CA PHE A 685 -30.05 22.26 -12.03
C PHE A 685 -30.55 23.59 -11.49
N LYS A 686 -29.80 24.65 -11.79
CA LYS A 686 -30.27 26.03 -11.61
C LYS A 686 -31.39 26.31 -12.60
N ASN A 687 -32.31 27.21 -12.24
CA ASN A 687 -33.33 27.66 -13.17
C ASN A 687 -32.71 28.57 -14.25
N PRO A 688 -32.82 28.21 -15.55
CA PRO A 688 -32.46 29.14 -16.63
C PRO A 688 -33.46 30.30 -16.69
N LYS A 689 -33.09 31.38 -17.40
CA LYS A 689 -33.89 32.62 -17.43
C LYS A 689 -35.25 32.44 -18.10
N GLU A 690 -35.31 31.52 -19.06
CA GLU A 690 -36.42 31.31 -19.97
C GLU A 690 -37.54 30.48 -19.34
N ILE A 691 -37.19 29.49 -18.53
CA ILE A 691 -38.14 28.50 -18.00
C ILE A 691 -37.55 27.84 -16.73
N PRO A 692 -38.36 27.56 -15.68
CA PRO A 692 -37.87 26.77 -14.55
C PRO A 692 -37.35 25.41 -15.00
N ALA A 693 -36.20 24.97 -14.47
CA ALA A 693 -35.53 23.75 -14.93
C ALA A 693 -36.43 22.50 -14.77
N GLY A 694 -37.19 22.42 -13.67
CA GLY A 694 -38.16 21.34 -13.47
C GLY A 694 -39.22 21.29 -14.56
N LYS A 695 -39.82 22.44 -14.88
CA LYS A 695 -40.84 22.54 -15.94
C LYS A 695 -40.27 22.17 -17.31
N LEU A 696 -39.04 22.59 -17.61
CA LEU A 696 -38.36 22.20 -18.85
C LEU A 696 -38.18 20.69 -18.96
N ILE A 697 -37.71 20.04 -17.91
CA ILE A 697 -37.46 18.59 -17.89
C ILE A 697 -38.78 17.81 -18.00
N ASP A 698 -39.83 18.31 -17.36
CA ASP A 698 -41.19 17.77 -17.44
C ASP A 698 -41.74 17.86 -18.87
N GLU A 699 -41.66 19.03 -19.51
CA GLU A 699 -42.09 19.25 -20.91
C GLU A 699 -41.29 18.42 -21.93
N LEU A 700 -40.03 18.09 -21.60
CA LEU A 700 -39.18 17.22 -22.42
C LEU A 700 -39.53 15.73 -22.27
N GLY A 701 -40.46 15.38 -21.37
CA GLY A 701 -40.90 14.01 -21.12
C GLY A 701 -39.84 13.14 -20.44
N LEU A 702 -38.95 13.74 -19.65
CA LEU A 702 -37.81 13.02 -19.05
C LEU A 702 -38.07 12.49 -17.64
N LYS A 703 -39.28 12.69 -17.08
CA LYS A 703 -39.68 12.04 -15.82
C LYS A 703 -39.56 10.52 -15.94
N ASN A 704 -39.14 9.86 -14.86
CA ASN A 704 -38.85 8.42 -14.80
C ASN A 704 -37.71 7.90 -15.68
N LEU A 705 -37.00 8.77 -16.43
CA LEU A 705 -35.78 8.37 -17.12
C LEU A 705 -34.74 7.91 -16.09
N SER A 706 -34.10 6.77 -16.37
CA SER A 706 -33.12 6.17 -15.46
C SER A 706 -31.84 5.75 -16.16
N ILE A 707 -30.74 5.80 -15.40
CA ILE A 707 -29.47 5.16 -15.70
C ILE A 707 -29.07 4.38 -14.46
N GLY A 708 -28.82 3.08 -14.61
CA GLY A 708 -28.60 2.19 -13.46
C GLY A 708 -29.77 2.26 -12.47
N LYS A 709 -29.49 2.71 -11.25
CA LYS A 709 -30.48 2.92 -10.17
C LYS A 709 -30.76 4.40 -9.86
N ALA A 710 -30.21 5.31 -10.67
CA ALA A 710 -30.53 6.73 -10.65
C ALA A 710 -31.76 7.00 -11.53
N ARG A 711 -32.72 7.78 -11.06
CA ARG A 711 -33.95 8.10 -11.81
C ARG A 711 -34.37 9.55 -11.65
N VAL A 712 -34.89 10.16 -12.72
CA VAL A 712 -35.57 11.46 -12.65
C VAL A 712 -36.92 11.27 -11.96
N SER A 713 -37.17 12.05 -10.91
CA SER A 713 -38.40 11.96 -10.13
C SER A 713 -39.64 12.19 -10.99
N ASP A 714 -40.66 11.37 -10.75
CA ASP A 714 -42.01 11.49 -11.28
C ASP A 714 -42.79 12.67 -10.66
N GLU A 715 -42.43 13.07 -9.43
CA GLU A 715 -43.03 14.22 -8.77
C GLU A 715 -42.50 15.54 -9.36
N HIS A 716 -41.18 15.68 -9.51
CA HIS A 716 -40.56 16.93 -9.97
C HIS A 716 -39.30 16.69 -10.85
N GLY A 717 -39.33 17.12 -12.13
CA GLY A 717 -38.26 16.82 -13.10
C GLY A 717 -36.86 17.32 -12.76
N ASN A 718 -36.74 18.35 -11.91
CA ASN A 718 -35.42 18.83 -11.43
C ASN A 718 -34.80 17.99 -10.30
N PHE A 719 -35.42 16.87 -9.90
CA PHE A 719 -34.90 16.00 -8.85
C PHE A 719 -34.48 14.66 -9.44
N ILE A 720 -33.29 14.20 -9.06
CA ILE A 720 -32.85 12.82 -9.28
C ILE A 720 -32.91 12.09 -7.95
N VAL A 721 -33.54 10.92 -7.96
CA VAL A 721 -33.67 10.03 -6.82
C VAL A 721 -32.78 8.80 -6.98
N ASN A 722 -32.26 8.33 -5.86
CA ASN A 722 -31.57 7.05 -5.75
C ASN A 722 -32.59 5.98 -5.32
N ASP A 723 -32.96 5.08 -6.23
CA ASP A 723 -33.92 3.98 -5.97
C ASP A 723 -33.27 2.81 -5.20
N GLY A 724 -32.05 2.99 -4.70
CA GLY A 724 -31.29 2.00 -3.96
C GLY A 724 -30.21 1.35 -4.84
N GLY A 725 -28.95 1.58 -4.47
CA GLY A 725 -27.79 1.01 -5.17
C GLY A 725 -27.26 1.85 -6.34
N ALA A 726 -27.72 3.09 -6.51
CA ALA A 726 -27.14 3.99 -7.51
C ALA A 726 -25.68 4.34 -7.16
N THR A 727 -24.84 4.41 -8.19
CA THR A 727 -23.48 4.95 -8.08
C THR A 727 -23.48 6.45 -8.38
N ALA A 728 -22.43 7.16 -8.00
CA ALA A 728 -22.28 8.56 -8.38
C ALA A 728 -22.15 8.69 -9.91
N LYS A 729 -21.50 7.71 -10.56
CA LYS A 729 -21.42 7.61 -12.02
C LYS A 729 -22.80 7.56 -12.68
N ASP A 730 -23.72 6.72 -12.18
CA ASP A 730 -25.10 6.64 -12.71
C ASP A 730 -25.79 8.01 -12.68
N ILE A 731 -25.64 8.73 -11.56
CA ILE A 731 -26.22 10.08 -11.38
C ILE A 731 -25.61 11.07 -12.36
N LEU A 732 -24.28 11.05 -12.54
CA LEU A 732 -23.57 11.95 -13.45
C LEU A 732 -23.91 11.70 -14.91
N GLU A 733 -24.02 10.43 -15.31
CA GLU A 733 -24.46 10.05 -16.65
C GLU A 733 -25.89 10.52 -16.92
N LEU A 734 -26.78 10.40 -15.93
CA LEU A 734 -28.16 10.86 -16.05
C LEU A 734 -28.23 12.39 -16.17
N ILE A 735 -27.42 13.11 -15.38
CA ILE A 735 -27.26 14.57 -15.49
C ILE A 735 -26.79 14.97 -16.89
N ALA A 736 -25.78 14.28 -17.43
CA ALA A 736 -25.24 14.55 -18.76
C ALA A 736 -26.28 14.32 -19.85
N LEU A 737 -27.07 13.25 -19.74
CA LEU A 737 -28.16 12.95 -20.67
C LEU A 737 -29.25 14.03 -20.66
N ILE A 738 -29.68 14.47 -19.48
CA ILE A 738 -30.68 15.55 -19.35
C ILE A 738 -30.17 16.85 -20.00
N LYS A 739 -28.91 17.24 -19.70
CA LYS A 739 -28.27 18.41 -20.31
C LYS A 739 -28.24 18.33 -21.83
N LYS A 740 -27.84 17.17 -22.36
CA LYS A 740 -27.78 16.92 -23.80
C LYS A 740 -29.16 17.09 -24.44
N VAL A 741 -30.20 16.46 -23.88
CA VAL A 741 -31.56 16.54 -24.44
C VAL A 741 -32.13 17.97 -24.36
N ALA A 742 -31.90 18.69 -23.26
CA ALA A 742 -32.35 20.08 -23.12
C ALA A 742 -31.69 21.00 -24.16
N LEU A 743 -30.39 20.80 -24.42
CA LEU A 743 -29.67 21.57 -25.43
C LEU A 743 -30.13 21.22 -26.85
N GLU A 744 -30.24 19.93 -27.19
CA GLU A 744 -30.62 19.47 -28.53
C GLU A 744 -32.06 19.84 -28.90
N LYS A 745 -33.01 19.70 -27.97
CA LYS A 745 -34.44 19.89 -28.25
C LYS A 745 -34.93 21.32 -28.02
N ARG A 746 -34.29 22.08 -27.13
CA ARG A 746 -34.77 23.41 -26.70
C ARG A 746 -33.71 24.50 -26.79
N GLY A 747 -32.46 24.18 -27.14
CA GLY A 747 -31.36 25.14 -27.20
C GLY A 747 -30.95 25.70 -25.83
N ILE A 748 -31.38 25.08 -24.74
CA ILE A 748 -31.15 25.57 -23.37
C ILE A 748 -30.02 24.78 -22.73
N ALA A 749 -28.92 25.47 -22.40
CA ALA A 749 -27.81 24.90 -21.66
C ALA A 749 -28.12 24.91 -20.15
N LEU A 750 -28.41 23.75 -19.58
CA LEU A 750 -28.63 23.60 -18.13
C LEU A 750 -27.30 23.65 -17.36
N GLU A 751 -27.28 24.39 -16.26
CA GLU A 751 -26.18 24.43 -15.29
C GLU A 751 -26.52 23.62 -14.04
N THR A 752 -25.57 22.85 -13.51
CA THR A 752 -25.75 22.10 -12.27
C THR A 752 -25.77 23.03 -11.04
N GLU A 753 -26.73 22.83 -10.15
CA GLU A 753 -26.82 23.46 -8.82
C GLU A 753 -26.20 22.57 -7.74
N VAL A 754 -26.27 21.25 -7.91
CA VAL A 754 -25.62 20.28 -7.00
C VAL A 754 -24.10 20.46 -7.02
N VAL A 755 -23.50 20.49 -5.84
CA VAL A 755 -22.04 20.56 -5.69
C VAL A 755 -21.48 19.16 -5.94
N ILE A 756 -20.57 19.03 -6.91
CA ILE A 756 -19.93 17.76 -7.26
C ILE A 756 -18.51 17.77 -6.72
N LEU A 757 -18.17 16.83 -5.84
CA LEU A 757 -16.84 16.69 -5.22
C LEU A 757 -16.25 15.30 -5.43
N GLY A 758 -14.93 15.20 -5.28
CA GLY A 758 -14.21 13.93 -5.25
C GLY A 758 -13.55 13.55 -6.57
N GLU A 759 -12.91 12.40 -6.57
CA GLU A 759 -12.19 11.82 -7.71
C GLU A 759 -13.08 10.85 -8.48
N GLU A 760 -12.77 10.64 -9.76
CA GLU A 760 -13.47 9.65 -10.60
C GLU A 760 -13.32 8.22 -10.10
#